data_AF-A0A7G3AUD4-F1
#
_entry.id   AF-A0A7G3AUD4-F1
#
_cell.length_a   1.000
_cell.length_b   1.000
_cell.length_c   1.000
_cell.angle_alpha   90.00
_cell.angle_beta   90.00
_cell.angle_gamma   90.00
#
_symmetry.space_group_name_H-M   'P 1'
#
loop_
_entity.id
_entity.type
_entity.pdbx_description
1 polymer ?
#
loop_
_entity_poly.entity_id
_entity_poly.type
_entity_poly.pdbx_seq_one_letter_code
_entity_poly.pdbx_strand_id
1 'polypeptide(L)'
;IYEYLKSPELVVKVQEFFGIQYKDKDVPETATNGLVKNHSGRRKHEKVQHPVPGESDNGDESSSAEEELRCRITNKFWYYLFVMGTELGDEIFYASFIPFWFWNIDGAVGRRMVMVWALVMYIGQGLKDIIRCPRPGYPVQKLQKKWALEYGLPSTHAMVSIAIPFSVLIYTLDRYQYSATVGIVISIIWSTVICFSRIYLGMHSVLDIVAGLVLTGLLMLPLIPFVDWIDIHILSHKFSPALVIVISILLITVYPSADRWTPTRGDTTLCLAVCVGIQIGAWINFQAGDMKVPTTEPPYPVIWPSHRLLGQILLRTVLGLCAIVATRAIAKSVSYAFICAILGKSRDQVRQSPDTLENRTKILVDLFYKYFTYFWIGFNTQYLLPNFFKLLGIENRDMWDIYEYLKSPELVVKVQEFFGIQYKDKDVPETATNGLVKNHSGRRKHEKVQHPVPGESDNGDESSSAEEELRCRITNKFWYYLFVMGTELGDEIFYASFIPFWFWNIDGAVGRRMVMVWALVMYIGQGLKDIIRCPRPGYPVQKLQKKWALEYGLPSTHAMVSIAIPFSVLIYTLDRYQYSATVGIVISIIWSTVICFSRIYLGMHSVLDIVAGLVLTGLLMLPLIPFVDWIDIHILSHKFSPALVIVISILLITVYPSADRWTPTRGDTTLCLAVFPQPEPPYPVIWPSHRLLGQILLRTVLGLCAIVATRAIAKSVSYAFICAILGKSRDQVRQSPDTLENRTKILVDLFYKYFTYFWIGFNTQYLLPNFSKFSALVALTFTQKFRQKRKFYEI
;
A
#
# COMPACT_ATOMS: atom_id res chain seq x y z
N ILE A 1 -31.94 36.41 -19.39
CA ILE A 1 -30.65 36.10 -18.73
C ILE A 1 -30.65 34.69 -18.13
N TYR A 2 -31.58 34.34 -17.23
CA TYR A 2 -31.67 32.99 -16.65
C TYR A 2 -31.70 31.86 -17.70
N GLU A 3 -32.61 31.94 -18.67
CA GLU A 3 -32.74 30.93 -19.73
C GLU A 3 -31.46 30.80 -20.57
N TYR A 4 -30.81 31.93 -20.87
CA TYR A 4 -29.54 31.96 -21.59
C TYR A 4 -28.41 31.24 -20.82
N LEU A 5 -28.25 31.52 -19.52
CA LEU A 5 -27.20 30.91 -18.70
C LEU A 5 -27.43 29.42 -18.43
N LYS A 6 -28.70 28.99 -18.43
CA LYS A 6 -29.09 27.58 -18.29
C LYS A 6 -29.01 26.81 -19.61
N SER A 7 -28.96 27.51 -20.75
CA SER A 7 -29.08 26.89 -22.07
C SER A 7 -27.97 25.85 -22.33
N PRO A 8 -28.34 24.64 -22.80
CA PRO A 8 -27.37 23.63 -23.23
C PRO A 8 -26.49 24.13 -24.39
N GLU A 9 -27.02 25.00 -25.26
CA GLU A 9 -26.28 25.61 -26.37
C GLU A 9 -25.06 26.43 -25.91
N LEU A 10 -25.18 27.13 -24.78
CA LEU A 10 -24.05 27.89 -24.24
C LEU A 10 -22.92 26.96 -23.78
N VAL A 11 -23.26 25.80 -23.22
CA VAL A 11 -22.29 24.77 -22.85
C VAL A 11 -21.61 24.20 -24.10
N VAL A 12 -22.37 23.92 -25.16
CA VAL A 12 -21.83 23.48 -26.45
C VAL A 12 -20.86 24.51 -27.03
N LYS A 13 -21.20 25.80 -27.03
CA LYS A 13 -20.30 26.87 -27.49
C LYS A 13 -18.98 26.89 -26.73
N VAL A 14 -19.01 26.66 -25.42
CA VAL A 14 -17.79 26.53 -24.60
C VAL A 14 -17.01 25.26 -24.97
N GLN A 15 -17.70 24.13 -25.16
CA GLN A 15 -17.07 22.88 -25.59
C GLN A 15 -16.40 23.01 -26.96
N GLU A 16 -17.06 23.63 -27.93
CA GLU A 16 -16.53 23.93 -29.27
C GLU A 16 -15.32 24.87 -29.20
N PHE A 17 -15.40 25.93 -28.39
CA PHE A 17 -14.29 26.88 -28.20
C PHE A 17 -13.01 26.18 -27.72
N PHE A 18 -13.13 25.18 -26.86
CA PHE A 18 -12.01 24.40 -26.33
C PHE A 18 -11.67 23.15 -27.16
N GLY A 19 -12.26 22.99 -28.34
CA GLY A 19 -11.86 21.95 -29.30
C GLY A 19 -12.65 20.65 -29.22
N ILE A 20 -13.94 20.69 -28.88
CA ILE A 20 -14.87 19.57 -29.08
C ILE A 20 -15.66 19.81 -30.37
N GLN A 21 -15.58 18.90 -31.33
CA GLN A 21 -16.38 18.94 -32.56
C GLN A 21 -17.51 17.92 -32.49
N TYR A 22 -18.75 18.35 -32.66
CA TYR A 22 -19.91 17.45 -32.74
C TYR A 22 -20.01 16.84 -34.14
N LYS A 23 -20.33 15.54 -34.21
CA LYS A 23 -20.35 14.79 -35.46
C LYS A 23 -21.56 15.08 -36.35
N ASP A 24 -22.59 15.77 -35.87
CA ASP A 24 -23.77 16.12 -36.67
C ASP A 24 -24.03 17.64 -36.65
N LYS A 25 -23.84 18.28 -37.81
CA LYS A 25 -24.40 19.60 -38.15
C LYS A 25 -25.49 19.51 -39.23
N ASP A 26 -25.99 18.31 -39.53
CA ASP A 26 -27.11 18.12 -40.45
C ASP A 26 -28.42 17.96 -39.66
N VAL A 27 -29.22 19.00 -39.80
CA VAL A 27 -30.52 19.29 -39.17
C VAL A 27 -31.60 18.29 -39.62
N PRO A 28 -32.65 18.03 -38.81
CA PRO A 28 -33.99 17.92 -39.37
C PRO A 28 -34.80 19.15 -39.00
N GLU A 29 -34.97 20.02 -40.00
CA GLU A 29 -35.90 21.13 -40.07
C GLU A 29 -37.27 20.49 -40.26
N THR A 30 -37.90 20.03 -39.18
CA THR A 30 -39.35 19.79 -39.13
C THR A 30 -39.77 19.59 -37.68
N ALA A 31 -39.82 20.68 -36.91
CA ALA A 31 -40.57 20.71 -35.66
C ALA A 31 -41.22 22.08 -35.42
N THR A 32 -41.62 22.76 -36.48
CA THR A 32 -42.53 23.92 -36.43
C THR A 32 -43.30 23.99 -37.73
N ASN A 33 -44.42 23.25 -37.79
CA ASN A 33 -45.67 23.60 -38.49
C ASN A 33 -46.60 22.39 -38.50
N GLY A 34 -47.73 22.48 -37.80
CA GLY A 34 -48.72 21.41 -37.82
C GLY A 34 -49.80 21.49 -36.75
N LEU A 35 -50.34 22.68 -36.49
CA LEU A 35 -51.66 22.80 -35.85
C LEU A 35 -52.72 22.53 -36.94
N VAL A 36 -53.62 21.58 -36.64
CA VAL A 36 -54.92 21.33 -37.27
C VAL A 36 -54.92 20.66 -38.66
N LYS A 37 -55.23 19.36 -38.71
CA LYS A 37 -56.45 18.85 -39.36
C LYS A 37 -56.71 17.36 -39.09
N ASN A 38 -57.95 17.14 -38.64
CA ASN A 38 -58.69 15.90 -38.42
C ASN A 38 -58.37 14.70 -39.33
N HIS A 39 -58.33 13.51 -38.74
CA HIS A 39 -59.25 12.46 -39.19
C HIS A 39 -59.69 11.53 -38.04
N SER A 40 -61.00 11.32 -38.02
CA SER A 40 -61.80 10.56 -37.08
C SER A 40 -61.98 9.10 -37.53
N GLY A 41 -62.18 8.21 -36.54
CA GLY A 41 -62.70 6.84 -36.68
C GLY A 41 -61.61 5.77 -36.81
N ARG A 42 -61.62 4.62 -36.13
CA ARG A 42 -62.74 3.86 -35.55
C ARG A 42 -62.20 2.75 -34.62
N ARG A 43 -62.44 2.91 -33.31
CA ARG A 43 -62.90 1.96 -32.26
C ARG A 43 -62.47 0.47 -32.21
N LYS A 44 -62.22 0.07 -30.93
CA LYS A 44 -62.44 -1.24 -30.22
C LYS A 44 -61.25 -2.22 -30.21
N HIS A 45 -60.87 -2.92 -29.13
CA HIS A 45 -61.43 -3.18 -27.79
C HIS A 45 -60.30 -3.71 -26.86
N GLU A 46 -60.39 -3.46 -25.55
CA GLU A 46 -59.58 -4.05 -24.47
C GLU A 46 -59.60 -5.58 -24.41
N LYS A 47 -58.51 -6.19 -23.90
CA LYS A 47 -58.58 -7.21 -22.86
C LYS A 47 -57.24 -7.36 -22.11
N VAL A 48 -57.33 -7.33 -20.78
CA VAL A 48 -56.29 -7.64 -19.79
C VAL A 48 -56.34 -9.14 -19.46
N GLN A 49 -55.20 -9.83 -19.39
CA GLN A 49 -55.02 -11.06 -18.61
C GLN A 49 -53.51 -11.40 -18.38
N HIS A 50 -53.16 -11.69 -17.13
CA HIS A 50 -51.91 -12.29 -16.61
C HIS A 50 -52.25 -13.73 -16.09
N PRO A 51 -51.32 -14.64 -15.66
CA PRO A 51 -49.88 -14.88 -15.98
C PRO A 51 -49.44 -16.41 -16.08
N VAL A 52 -48.12 -16.67 -16.35
CA VAL A 52 -47.23 -17.85 -16.00
C VAL A 52 -47.29 -19.16 -16.88
N PRO A 53 -46.26 -20.07 -16.96
CA PRO A 53 -44.78 -19.98 -17.13
C PRO A 53 -44.18 -20.83 -18.30
N GLY A 54 -42.93 -20.52 -18.69
CA GLY A 54 -41.90 -21.51 -19.06
C GLY A 54 -41.84 -22.01 -20.50
N GLU A 55 -40.82 -21.58 -21.26
CA GLU A 55 -39.77 -22.46 -21.79
C GLU A 55 -38.67 -21.62 -22.47
N SER A 56 -37.46 -22.14 -22.33
CA SER A 56 -36.15 -21.58 -22.64
C SER A 56 -35.87 -21.44 -24.14
N ASP A 57 -35.26 -20.32 -24.54
CA ASP A 57 -34.25 -20.37 -25.60
C ASP A 57 -33.09 -19.41 -25.30
N ASN A 58 -31.89 -19.90 -25.59
CA ASN A 58 -30.60 -19.28 -25.33
C ASN A 58 -30.30 -18.21 -26.39
N GLY A 59 -29.67 -17.11 -25.99
CA GLY A 59 -29.12 -16.14 -26.94
C GLY A 59 -28.50 -14.92 -26.26
N ASP A 60 -27.20 -15.00 -26.03
CA ASP A 60 -26.21 -13.91 -25.99
C ASP A 60 -26.50 -12.63 -25.17
N GLU A 61 -25.91 -12.61 -23.97
CA GLU A 61 -25.38 -11.39 -23.37
C GLU A 61 -24.19 -10.88 -24.21
N SER A 62 -24.45 -9.98 -25.17
CA SER A 62 -23.46 -8.96 -25.55
C SER A 62 -24.08 -7.82 -26.35
N SER A 63 -24.45 -6.75 -25.65
CA SER A 63 -24.24 -5.34 -26.05
C SER A 63 -25.10 -4.44 -25.18
N SER A 64 -24.62 -4.11 -23.98
CA SER A 64 -24.94 -2.80 -23.43
C SER A 64 -24.44 -1.78 -24.44
N ALA A 65 -25.35 -1.23 -25.25
CA ALA A 65 -25.05 -0.27 -26.29
C ALA A 65 -24.07 0.79 -25.75
N GLU A 66 -22.83 0.74 -26.22
CA GLU A 66 -21.90 1.84 -26.08
C GLU A 66 -22.56 3.02 -26.78
N GLU A 67 -23.06 3.98 -26.00
CA GLU A 67 -23.52 5.26 -26.49
C GLU A 67 -22.30 5.95 -27.13
N GLU A 68 -22.13 5.70 -28.43
CA GLU A 68 -20.99 6.11 -29.23
C GLU A 68 -20.80 7.61 -29.06
N LEU A 69 -19.61 8.04 -28.59
CA LEU A 69 -19.35 9.44 -28.31
C LEU A 69 -19.56 10.24 -29.61
N ARG A 70 -20.64 11.03 -29.69
CA ARG A 70 -21.00 11.82 -30.89
C ARG A 70 -20.12 13.05 -31.10
N CYS A 71 -18.99 13.13 -30.41
CA CYS A 71 -18.06 14.24 -30.55
C CYS A 71 -16.61 13.76 -30.69
N ARG A 72 -15.81 14.55 -31.40
CA ARG A 72 -14.38 14.37 -31.60
C ARG A 72 -13.63 15.47 -30.85
N ILE A 73 -12.66 15.07 -30.04
CA ILE A 73 -11.76 16.01 -29.34
C ILE A 73 -10.62 16.36 -30.27
N THR A 74 -10.52 17.63 -30.67
CA THR A 74 -9.45 18.13 -31.55
C THR A 74 -8.24 18.61 -30.76
N ASN A 75 -8.46 19.30 -29.63
CA ASN A 75 -7.37 19.83 -28.80
C ASN A 75 -7.18 18.98 -27.53
N LYS A 76 -6.11 18.17 -27.53
CA LYS A 76 -5.77 17.30 -26.41
C LYS A 76 -5.27 18.07 -25.18
N PHE A 77 -4.64 19.23 -25.35
CA PHE A 77 -4.13 20.03 -24.22
C PHE A 77 -5.29 20.48 -23.31
N TRP A 78 -6.32 21.10 -23.89
CA TRP A 78 -7.51 21.52 -23.13
C TRP A 78 -8.24 20.35 -22.50
N TYR A 79 -8.35 19.24 -23.22
CA TYR A 79 -8.93 18.02 -22.66
C TYR A 79 -8.22 17.56 -21.39
N TYR A 80 -6.89 17.39 -21.42
CA TYR A 80 -6.14 16.96 -20.24
C TYR A 80 -6.13 18.02 -19.13
N LEU A 81 -6.09 19.31 -19.47
CA LEU A 81 -6.18 20.40 -18.50
C LEU A 81 -7.52 20.36 -17.75
N PHE A 82 -8.64 20.15 -18.44
CA PHE A 82 -9.96 20.10 -17.80
C PHE A 82 -10.23 18.77 -17.09
N VAL A 83 -9.68 17.65 -17.58
CA VAL A 83 -9.68 16.40 -16.80
C VAL A 83 -8.91 16.59 -15.50
N MET A 84 -7.72 17.19 -15.52
CA MET A 84 -6.98 17.54 -14.30
C MET A 84 -7.75 18.55 -13.45
N GLY A 85 -8.35 19.56 -14.08
CA GLY A 85 -9.10 20.61 -13.41
C GLY A 85 -10.31 20.10 -12.65
N THR A 86 -11.01 19.09 -13.16
CA THR A 86 -12.10 18.48 -12.39
C THR A 86 -11.59 17.60 -11.26
N GLU A 87 -10.42 16.95 -11.40
CA GLU A 87 -9.81 16.18 -10.31
C GLU A 87 -9.40 17.10 -9.15
N LEU A 88 -8.96 18.34 -9.41
CA LEU A 88 -8.69 19.35 -8.37
C LEU A 88 -9.91 19.70 -7.50
N GLY A 89 -11.12 19.40 -7.98
CA GLY A 89 -12.38 19.55 -7.24
C GLY A 89 -12.99 18.24 -6.75
N ASP A 90 -12.32 17.10 -6.97
CA ASP A 90 -12.81 15.77 -6.64
C ASP A 90 -12.29 15.25 -5.28
N GLU A 91 -12.94 14.21 -4.77
CA GLU A 91 -12.62 13.56 -3.50
C GLU A 91 -11.18 13.03 -3.43
N ILE A 92 -10.60 12.57 -4.55
CA ILE A 92 -9.26 11.96 -4.59
C ILE A 92 -8.19 13.02 -4.34
N PHE A 93 -8.35 14.20 -4.95
CA PHE A 93 -7.44 15.32 -4.71
C PHE A 93 -7.53 15.77 -3.25
N TYR A 94 -8.73 15.99 -2.71
CA TYR A 94 -8.87 16.44 -1.31
C TYR A 94 -8.43 15.38 -0.29
N ALA A 95 -8.60 14.09 -0.60
CA ALA A 95 -8.06 12.99 0.20
C ALA A 95 -6.52 12.99 0.26
N SER A 96 -5.85 13.68 -0.67
CA SER A 96 -4.39 13.82 -0.69
C SER A 96 -3.92 15.19 -0.20
N PHE A 97 -4.59 16.26 -0.62
CA PHE A 97 -4.27 17.66 -0.31
C PHE A 97 -4.48 18.00 1.16
N ILE A 98 -5.61 17.60 1.76
CA ILE A 98 -5.90 17.90 3.16
C ILE A 98 -4.85 17.27 4.08
N PRO A 99 -4.52 15.97 3.97
CA PRO A 99 -3.47 15.38 4.79
C PRO A 99 -2.08 15.99 4.53
N PHE A 100 -1.75 16.26 3.26
CA PHE A 100 -0.51 16.96 2.91
C PHE A 100 -0.39 18.30 3.65
N TRP A 101 -1.47 19.08 3.69
CA TRP A 101 -1.50 20.36 4.39
C TRP A 101 -1.24 20.20 5.89
N PHE A 102 -1.91 19.24 6.53
CA PHE A 102 -1.76 18.97 7.96
C PHE A 102 -0.35 18.52 8.35
N TRP A 103 0.32 17.73 7.51
CA TRP A 103 1.63 17.17 7.86
C TRP A 103 2.82 18.06 7.50
N ASN A 104 2.61 19.03 6.59
CA ASN A 104 3.72 19.78 5.99
C ASN A 104 3.58 21.30 6.09
N ILE A 105 2.38 21.85 6.25
CA ILE A 105 2.14 23.30 6.17
C ILE A 105 1.71 23.84 7.53
N ASP A 106 0.42 23.76 7.87
CA ASP A 106 -0.11 24.34 9.09
C ASP A 106 -1.42 23.67 9.52
N GLY A 107 -1.39 22.99 10.67
CA GLY A 107 -2.57 22.31 11.20
C GLY A 107 -3.69 23.25 11.65
N ALA A 108 -3.39 24.46 12.13
CA ALA A 108 -4.41 25.41 12.58
C ALA A 108 -5.23 25.96 11.39
N VAL A 109 -4.55 26.34 10.31
CA VAL A 109 -5.21 26.74 9.06
C VAL A 109 -5.99 25.56 8.48
N GLY A 110 -5.41 24.36 8.48
CA GLY A 110 -6.03 23.15 7.96
C GLY A 110 -7.37 22.83 8.64
N ARG A 111 -7.47 22.96 9.98
CA ARG A 111 -8.73 22.71 10.70
C ARG A 111 -9.84 23.65 10.28
N ARG A 112 -9.57 24.94 10.21
CA ARG A 112 -10.57 25.96 9.86
C ARG A 112 -11.00 25.82 8.40
N MET A 113 -10.04 25.60 7.50
CA MET A 113 -10.31 25.28 6.09
C MET A 113 -11.25 24.07 5.96
N VAL A 114 -11.00 22.97 6.68
CA VAL A 114 -11.85 21.77 6.62
C VAL A 114 -13.25 22.02 7.20
N MET A 115 -13.39 22.84 8.25
CA MET A 115 -14.70 23.23 8.77
C MET A 115 -15.51 24.03 7.75
N VAL A 116 -14.90 25.04 7.14
CA VAL A 116 -15.53 25.82 6.05
C VAL A 116 -15.95 24.89 4.91
N TRP A 117 -15.05 24.02 4.46
CA TRP A 117 -15.34 23.04 3.40
C TRP A 117 -16.52 22.14 3.75
N ALA A 118 -16.55 21.56 4.94
CA ALA A 118 -17.61 20.64 5.36
C ALA A 118 -18.98 21.34 5.45
N LEU A 119 -19.03 22.58 5.96
CA LEU A 119 -20.26 23.38 6.03
C LEU A 119 -20.75 23.79 4.64
N VAL A 120 -19.85 24.25 3.77
CA VAL A 120 -20.18 24.61 2.38
C VAL A 120 -20.67 23.39 1.61
N MET A 121 -20.06 22.22 1.80
CA MET A 121 -20.50 20.98 1.17
C MET A 121 -21.87 20.53 1.67
N TYR A 122 -22.13 20.62 2.99
CA TYR A 122 -23.44 20.29 3.57
C TYR A 122 -24.55 21.17 2.98
N ILE A 123 -24.34 22.49 2.96
CA ILE A 123 -25.32 23.44 2.41
C ILE A 123 -25.49 23.24 0.90
N GLY A 124 -24.39 23.07 0.15
CA GLY A 124 -24.41 22.93 -1.30
C GLY A 124 -25.09 21.64 -1.78
N GLN A 125 -24.75 20.50 -1.18
CA GLN A 125 -25.38 19.22 -1.49
C GLN A 125 -26.85 19.19 -1.04
N GLY A 126 -27.15 19.75 0.14
CA GLY A 126 -28.54 19.89 0.61
C GLY A 126 -29.39 20.74 -0.34
N LEU A 127 -28.86 21.88 -0.82
CA LEU A 127 -29.55 22.74 -1.79
C LEU A 127 -29.78 22.05 -3.13
N LYS A 128 -28.85 21.20 -3.61
CA LYS A 128 -29.08 20.41 -4.82
C LYS A 128 -30.31 19.52 -4.69
N ASP A 129 -30.47 18.84 -3.56
CA ASP A 129 -31.58 17.90 -3.34
C ASP A 129 -32.91 18.62 -3.03
N ILE A 130 -32.86 19.89 -2.64
CA ILE A 130 -34.03 20.78 -2.48
C ILE A 130 -34.45 21.38 -3.84
N ILE A 131 -33.50 21.96 -4.59
CA ILE A 131 -33.76 22.69 -5.85
C ILE A 131 -34.06 21.73 -6.99
N ARG A 132 -33.38 20.58 -7.03
CA ARG A 132 -33.61 19.49 -8.00
C ARG A 132 -33.48 19.90 -9.46
N CYS A 133 -32.62 20.88 -9.75
CA CYS A 133 -32.41 21.34 -11.12
C CYS A 133 -31.72 20.23 -11.95
N PRO A 134 -32.28 19.84 -13.10
CA PRO A 134 -31.67 18.82 -13.95
C PRO A 134 -30.34 19.31 -14.54
N ARG A 135 -29.44 18.36 -14.82
CA ARG A 135 -28.17 18.58 -15.52
C ARG A 135 -28.43 19.00 -16.99
N PRO A 136 -27.48 19.67 -17.68
CA PRO A 136 -27.60 19.95 -19.10
C PRO A 136 -27.93 18.68 -19.90
N GLY A 137 -28.96 18.76 -20.74
CA GLY A 137 -29.40 17.71 -21.64
C GLY A 137 -28.85 17.89 -23.06
N TYR A 138 -29.42 17.17 -24.02
CA TYR A 138 -29.11 17.33 -25.44
C TYR A 138 -29.17 18.82 -25.86
N PRO A 139 -28.24 19.33 -26.71
CA PRO A 139 -27.16 18.64 -27.44
C PRO A 139 -25.82 18.46 -26.68
N VAL A 140 -25.74 18.74 -25.38
CA VAL A 140 -24.49 18.64 -24.61
C VAL A 140 -24.02 17.19 -24.48
N GLN A 141 -22.75 16.93 -24.79
CA GLN A 141 -22.13 15.62 -24.59
C GLN A 141 -21.50 15.57 -23.20
N LYS A 142 -21.89 14.58 -22.40
CA LYS A 142 -21.30 14.31 -21.08
C LYS A 142 -20.05 13.46 -21.26
N LEU A 143 -18.90 14.05 -20.96
CA LEU A 143 -17.60 13.37 -21.00
C LEU A 143 -17.31 12.59 -19.69
N GLN A 144 -18.08 12.84 -18.63
CA GLN A 144 -17.99 12.12 -17.36
C GLN A 144 -19.34 11.51 -16.97
N LYS A 145 -19.30 10.29 -16.41
CA LYS A 145 -20.49 9.56 -15.95
C LYS A 145 -20.66 9.53 -14.42
N LYS A 146 -19.56 9.70 -13.65
CA LYS A 146 -19.51 9.57 -12.17
C LYS A 146 -20.63 10.34 -11.44
N TRP A 147 -20.95 11.54 -11.92
CA TRP A 147 -21.88 12.47 -11.26
C TRP A 147 -23.21 12.67 -12.01
N ALA A 148 -23.52 11.81 -12.98
CA ALA A 148 -24.67 11.99 -13.87
C ALA A 148 -26.02 11.86 -13.15
N LEU A 149 -26.07 11.14 -12.02
CA LEU A 149 -27.26 10.92 -11.21
C LEU A 149 -27.59 12.11 -10.29
N GLU A 150 -26.65 13.02 -10.05
CA GLU A 150 -26.86 14.18 -9.19
C GLU A 150 -27.56 15.35 -9.90
N TYR A 151 -28.20 16.21 -9.12
CA TYR A 151 -28.71 17.51 -9.58
C TYR A 151 -27.60 18.50 -9.93
N GLY A 152 -27.92 19.44 -10.81
CA GLY A 152 -26.96 20.40 -11.40
C GLY A 152 -26.72 21.65 -10.54
N LEU A 153 -27.76 22.21 -9.93
CA LEU A 153 -27.74 23.53 -9.28
C LEU A 153 -27.81 23.40 -7.75
N PRO A 154 -26.91 24.02 -6.96
CA PRO A 154 -25.66 24.69 -7.37
C PRO A 154 -24.53 23.69 -7.68
N SER A 155 -23.51 24.13 -8.43
CA SER A 155 -22.33 23.30 -8.65
C SER A 155 -21.44 23.24 -7.41
N THR A 156 -21.40 22.08 -6.75
CA THR A 156 -20.55 21.89 -5.57
C THR A 156 -19.06 21.96 -5.88
N HIS A 157 -18.62 21.58 -7.08
CA HIS A 157 -17.22 21.79 -7.48
C HIS A 157 -16.88 23.28 -7.58
N ALA A 158 -17.78 24.10 -8.14
CA ALA A 158 -17.60 25.56 -8.16
C ALA A 158 -17.59 26.14 -6.73
N MET A 159 -18.48 25.67 -5.86
CA MET A 159 -18.53 26.07 -4.46
C MET A 159 -17.22 25.76 -3.72
N VAL A 160 -16.72 24.52 -3.83
CA VAL A 160 -15.46 24.14 -3.18
C VAL A 160 -14.27 24.88 -3.78
N SER A 161 -14.31 25.18 -5.08
CA SER A 161 -13.28 25.96 -5.76
C SER A 161 -13.12 27.39 -5.22
N ILE A 162 -14.13 27.92 -4.53
CA ILE A 162 -14.00 29.17 -3.76
C ILE A 162 -13.65 28.84 -2.31
N ALA A 163 -14.42 27.96 -1.66
CA ALA A 163 -14.32 27.72 -0.23
C ALA A 163 -12.90 27.34 0.22
N ILE A 164 -12.20 26.45 -0.49
CA ILE A 164 -10.87 25.99 -0.08
C ILE A 164 -9.78 27.04 -0.36
N PRO A 165 -9.50 27.45 -1.61
CA PRO A 165 -8.37 28.36 -1.86
C PRO A 165 -8.57 29.74 -1.22
N PHE A 166 -9.79 30.25 -1.14
CA PHE A 166 -10.04 31.52 -0.44
C PHE A 166 -10.01 31.39 1.09
N SER A 167 -10.43 30.27 1.69
CA SER A 167 -10.24 30.08 3.14
C SER A 167 -8.76 29.94 3.48
N VAL A 168 -7.97 29.22 2.67
CA VAL A 168 -6.52 29.17 2.81
C VAL A 168 -5.91 30.56 2.72
N LEU A 169 -6.27 31.35 1.71
CA LEU A 169 -5.82 32.73 1.57
C LEU A 169 -6.14 33.55 2.82
N ILE A 170 -7.42 33.63 3.19
CA ILE A 170 -7.89 34.43 4.34
C ILE A 170 -7.16 34.03 5.63
N TYR A 171 -7.04 32.74 5.94
CA TYR A 171 -6.40 32.27 7.17
C TYR A 171 -4.87 32.33 7.16
N THR A 172 -4.25 32.61 6.01
CA THR A 172 -2.78 32.73 5.89
C THR A 172 -2.30 34.16 5.71
N LEU A 173 -3.14 35.09 5.25
CA LEU A 173 -2.77 36.50 5.00
C LEU A 173 -2.17 37.18 6.24
N ASP A 174 -2.83 37.07 7.39
CA ASP A 174 -2.35 37.67 8.64
C ASP A 174 -1.38 36.76 9.41
N ARG A 175 -1.14 35.55 8.88
CA ARG A 175 -0.33 34.52 9.54
C ARG A 175 1.06 34.37 8.94
N TYR A 176 1.22 34.59 7.64
CA TYR A 176 2.48 34.42 6.92
C TYR A 176 2.81 35.64 6.07
N GLN A 177 4.10 35.94 5.97
CA GLN A 177 4.60 37.06 5.16
C GLN A 177 4.72 36.64 3.69
N TYR A 178 3.68 36.93 2.90
CA TYR A 178 3.71 36.82 1.44
C TYR A 178 2.78 37.84 0.77
N SER A 179 2.93 38.05 -0.54
CA SER A 179 2.11 39.02 -1.28
C SER A 179 0.67 38.54 -1.39
N ALA A 180 -0.27 39.33 -0.84
CA ALA A 180 -1.71 39.09 -0.97
C ALA A 180 -2.15 38.95 -2.44
N THR A 181 -1.57 39.76 -3.34
CA THR A 181 -1.84 39.72 -4.78
C THR A 181 -1.53 38.35 -5.36
N VAL A 182 -0.40 37.73 -5.00
CA VAL A 182 -0.02 36.40 -5.47
C VAL A 182 -1.02 35.35 -4.98
N GLY A 183 -1.42 35.43 -3.71
CA GLY A 183 -2.43 34.53 -3.14
C GLY A 183 -3.78 34.64 -3.86
N ILE A 184 -4.25 35.86 -4.14
CA ILE A 184 -5.49 36.12 -4.89
C ILE A 184 -5.40 35.54 -6.31
N VAL A 185 -4.28 35.77 -7.02
CA VAL A 185 -4.08 35.25 -8.38
C VAL A 185 -4.12 33.72 -8.38
N ILE A 186 -3.44 33.06 -7.44
CA ILE A 186 -3.46 31.59 -7.33
C ILE A 186 -4.88 31.08 -7.08
N SER A 187 -5.61 31.70 -6.13
CA SER A 187 -7.00 31.32 -5.83
C SER A 187 -7.91 31.49 -7.04
N ILE A 188 -7.80 32.61 -7.78
CA ILE A 188 -8.59 32.84 -9.00
C ILE A 188 -8.25 31.82 -10.09
N ILE A 189 -6.97 31.52 -10.32
CA ILE A 189 -6.55 30.52 -11.32
C ILE A 189 -7.12 29.15 -10.96
N TRP A 190 -6.98 28.73 -9.69
CA TRP A 190 -7.53 27.48 -9.20
C TRP A 190 -9.05 27.42 -9.43
N SER A 191 -9.79 28.42 -8.99
CA SER A 191 -11.26 28.46 -9.15
C SER A 191 -11.67 28.42 -10.61
N THR A 192 -10.96 29.16 -11.47
CA THR A 192 -11.22 29.25 -12.90
C THR A 192 -11.05 27.91 -13.59
N VAL A 193 -9.94 27.21 -13.34
CA VAL A 193 -9.67 25.89 -13.92
C VAL A 193 -10.74 24.87 -13.53
N ILE A 194 -11.15 24.83 -12.26
CA ILE A 194 -12.24 23.95 -11.82
C ILE A 194 -13.55 24.32 -12.50
N CYS A 195 -13.93 25.60 -12.50
CA CYS A 195 -15.21 26.04 -13.06
C CYS A 195 -15.36 25.71 -14.55
N PHE A 196 -14.35 26.04 -15.35
CA PHE A 196 -14.36 25.72 -16.78
C PHE A 196 -14.35 24.21 -17.04
N SER A 197 -13.68 23.41 -16.21
CA SER A 197 -13.68 21.95 -16.36
C SER A 197 -15.09 21.35 -16.28
N ARG A 198 -15.95 21.88 -15.40
CA ARG A 198 -17.31 21.36 -15.19
C ARG A 198 -18.25 21.66 -16.36
N ILE A 199 -18.03 22.78 -17.03
CA ILE A 199 -18.74 23.16 -18.26
C ILE A 199 -18.21 22.31 -19.42
N TYR A 200 -16.89 22.24 -19.59
CA TYR A 200 -16.25 21.50 -20.68
C TYR A 200 -16.60 20.00 -20.68
N LEU A 201 -16.69 19.38 -19.50
CA LEU A 201 -17.05 17.96 -19.37
C LEU A 201 -18.56 17.69 -19.50
N GLY A 202 -19.37 18.73 -19.73
CA GLY A 202 -20.81 18.64 -19.97
C GLY A 202 -21.64 18.36 -18.71
N MET A 203 -21.07 18.57 -17.52
CA MET A 203 -21.73 18.22 -16.26
C MET A 203 -22.57 19.35 -15.68
N HIS A 204 -22.26 20.61 -15.98
CA HIS A 204 -22.96 21.77 -15.41
C HIS A 204 -23.22 22.83 -16.47
N SER A 205 -24.34 23.54 -16.32
CA SER A 205 -24.62 24.78 -17.07
C SER A 205 -23.81 25.96 -16.51
N VAL A 206 -23.73 27.05 -17.27
CA VAL A 206 -23.06 28.27 -16.78
C VAL A 206 -23.81 28.83 -15.55
N LEU A 207 -25.14 28.72 -15.54
CA LEU A 207 -25.96 29.09 -14.38
C LEU A 207 -25.56 28.32 -13.12
N ASP A 208 -25.32 27.01 -13.23
CA ASP A 208 -24.94 26.16 -12.09
C ASP A 208 -23.61 26.61 -11.45
N ILE A 209 -22.67 27.04 -12.28
CA ILE A 209 -21.37 27.55 -11.88
C ILE A 209 -21.51 28.92 -11.22
N VAL A 210 -22.17 29.87 -11.88
CA VAL A 210 -22.35 31.23 -11.35
C VAL A 210 -23.11 31.20 -10.02
N ALA A 211 -24.18 30.40 -9.93
CA ALA A 211 -24.92 30.25 -8.68
C ALA A 211 -24.06 29.64 -7.56
N GLY A 212 -23.22 28.64 -7.87
CA GLY A 212 -22.28 28.08 -6.90
C GLY A 212 -21.24 29.08 -6.41
N LEU A 213 -20.65 29.86 -7.32
CA LEU A 213 -19.66 30.90 -7.00
C LEU A 213 -20.27 32.01 -6.13
N VAL A 214 -21.43 32.55 -6.52
CA VAL A 214 -22.14 33.59 -5.77
C VAL A 214 -22.57 33.07 -4.40
N LEU A 215 -23.15 31.87 -4.35
CA LEU A 215 -23.60 31.27 -3.10
C LEU A 215 -22.42 31.09 -2.13
N THR A 216 -21.30 30.52 -2.56
CA THR A 216 -20.16 30.35 -1.65
C THR A 216 -19.53 31.68 -1.27
N GLY A 217 -19.40 32.64 -2.20
CA GLY A 217 -18.91 33.98 -1.87
C GLY A 217 -19.73 34.65 -0.77
N LEU A 218 -21.07 34.55 -0.84
CA LEU A 218 -21.97 35.05 0.20
C LEU A 218 -21.90 34.24 1.49
N LEU A 219 -21.80 32.90 1.41
CA LEU A 219 -21.69 32.03 2.59
C LEU A 219 -20.39 32.23 3.35
N MET A 220 -19.28 32.56 2.68
CA MET A 220 -17.99 32.81 3.33
C MET A 220 -18.04 33.97 4.32
N LEU A 221 -18.85 35.00 4.06
CA LEU A 221 -18.97 36.19 4.92
C LEU A 221 -19.37 35.85 6.37
N PRO A 222 -20.46 35.09 6.63
CA PRO A 222 -20.78 34.63 7.99
C PRO A 222 -20.01 33.39 8.41
N LEU A 223 -19.59 32.51 7.48
CA LEU A 223 -18.94 31.24 7.85
C LEU A 223 -17.54 31.44 8.42
N ILE A 224 -16.73 32.35 7.86
CA ILE A 224 -15.37 32.58 8.36
C ILE A 224 -15.35 33.00 9.85
N PRO A 225 -16.06 34.07 10.29
CA PRO A 225 -16.08 34.45 11.69
C PRO A 225 -16.75 33.40 12.59
N PHE A 226 -17.77 32.69 12.08
CA PHE A 226 -18.39 31.58 12.81
C PHE A 226 -17.41 30.42 13.04
N VAL A 227 -16.61 30.07 12.03
CA VAL A 227 -15.60 29.02 12.12
C VAL A 227 -14.45 29.41 13.06
N ASP A 228 -14.00 30.67 13.04
CA ASP A 228 -13.00 31.14 14.01
C ASP A 228 -13.52 31.06 15.45
N TRP A 229 -14.78 31.45 15.67
CA TRP A 229 -15.43 31.32 16.97
C TRP A 229 -15.52 29.84 17.38
N ILE A 230 -16.03 28.96 16.52
CA ILE A 230 -16.25 27.56 16.89
C ILE A 230 -14.95 26.77 17.06
N ASP A 231 -13.88 27.06 16.29
CA ASP A 231 -12.57 26.38 16.39
C ASP A 231 -12.02 26.47 17.82
N ILE A 232 -12.04 27.67 18.41
CA ILE A 232 -11.53 27.92 19.77
C ILE A 232 -12.40 27.21 20.81
N HIS A 233 -13.72 27.27 20.67
CA HIS A 233 -14.65 26.64 21.61
C HIS A 233 -14.57 25.11 21.56
N ILE A 234 -14.42 24.54 20.35
CA ILE A 234 -14.23 23.11 20.16
C ILE A 234 -12.96 22.67 20.88
N LEU A 235 -11.84 23.36 20.73
CA LEU A 235 -10.58 22.98 21.38
C LEU A 235 -10.62 23.10 22.90
N SER A 236 -11.25 24.16 23.42
CA SER A 236 -11.18 24.51 24.84
C SER A 236 -12.15 23.73 25.72
N HIS A 237 -13.34 23.39 25.22
CA HIS A 237 -14.39 22.81 26.05
C HIS A 237 -14.27 21.28 26.19
N LYS A 238 -14.48 20.76 27.41
CA LYS A 238 -14.27 19.33 27.73
C LYS A 238 -15.24 18.39 26.99
N PHE A 239 -16.47 18.83 26.74
CA PHE A 239 -17.49 18.01 26.09
C PHE A 239 -17.53 18.15 24.57
N SER A 240 -16.60 18.90 23.97
CA SER A 240 -16.58 19.13 22.52
C SER A 240 -16.59 17.87 21.67
N PRO A 241 -15.82 16.78 21.98
CA PRO A 241 -15.86 15.57 21.18
C PRO A 241 -17.26 14.96 21.07
N ALA A 242 -17.99 14.90 22.18
CA ALA A 242 -19.35 14.38 22.21
C ALA A 242 -20.31 15.30 21.44
N LEU A 243 -20.20 16.62 21.64
CA LEU A 243 -21.06 17.60 20.96
C LEU A 243 -20.88 17.57 19.44
N VAL A 244 -19.64 17.54 18.94
CA VAL A 244 -19.36 17.53 17.50
C VAL A 244 -19.88 16.23 16.85
N ILE A 245 -19.75 15.07 17.53
CA ILE A 245 -20.34 13.81 17.06
C ILE A 245 -21.87 13.92 17.00
N VAL A 246 -22.51 14.33 18.11
CA VAL A 246 -23.98 14.42 18.18
C VAL A 246 -24.52 15.39 17.12
N ILE A 247 -23.93 16.58 17.00
CA ILE A 247 -24.34 17.58 16.00
C ILE A 247 -24.18 17.02 14.59
N SER A 248 -23.07 16.36 14.27
CA SER A 248 -22.87 15.79 12.92
C SER A 248 -23.86 14.68 12.59
N ILE A 249 -24.22 13.82 13.56
CA ILE A 249 -25.25 12.79 13.39
C ILE A 249 -26.60 13.46 13.16
N LEU A 250 -26.95 14.49 13.94
CA LEU A 250 -28.19 15.26 13.76
C LEU A 250 -28.27 15.94 12.39
N LEU A 251 -27.15 16.47 11.88
CA LEU A 251 -27.09 17.04 10.53
C LEU A 251 -27.32 15.96 9.46
N ILE A 252 -26.75 14.75 9.62
CA ILE A 252 -26.96 13.64 8.68
C ILE A 252 -28.40 13.11 8.72
N THR A 253 -29.06 13.14 9.89
CA THR A 253 -30.45 12.68 10.04
C THR A 253 -31.46 13.68 9.49
N VAL A 254 -31.23 14.99 9.70
CA VAL A 254 -32.10 16.09 9.23
C VAL A 254 -31.85 16.43 7.75
N TYR A 255 -30.83 15.84 7.11
CA TYR A 255 -30.48 16.08 5.71
C TYR A 255 -31.70 15.99 4.76
N PRO A 256 -31.87 16.94 3.81
CA PRO A 256 -33.03 17.00 2.91
C PRO A 256 -33.25 15.71 2.11
N SER A 257 -34.52 15.30 1.98
CA SER A 257 -34.86 14.13 1.15
C SER A 257 -35.03 14.52 -0.31
N ALA A 258 -34.35 13.79 -1.20
CA ALA A 258 -34.56 13.85 -2.65
C ALA A 258 -35.73 12.95 -3.08
N ASP A 259 -36.28 13.23 -4.26
CA ASP A 259 -37.30 12.44 -4.97
C ASP A 259 -36.73 11.18 -5.63
N ARG A 260 -35.42 11.13 -5.86
CA ARG A 260 -34.70 9.95 -6.36
C ARG A 260 -33.46 9.67 -5.54
N TRP A 261 -32.95 8.44 -5.61
CA TRP A 261 -31.69 8.11 -4.94
C TRP A 261 -30.53 8.87 -5.59
N THR A 262 -29.74 9.55 -4.76
CA THR A 262 -28.56 10.31 -5.16
C THR A 262 -27.40 10.01 -4.20
N PRO A 263 -26.13 10.07 -4.66
CA PRO A 263 -24.98 9.84 -3.79
C PRO A 263 -24.72 10.99 -2.80
N THR A 264 -25.33 12.16 -3.01
CA THR A 264 -25.11 13.44 -2.29
C THR A 264 -25.17 13.33 -0.77
N ARG A 265 -26.13 12.58 -0.22
CA ARG A 265 -26.24 12.35 1.24
C ARG A 265 -25.05 11.56 1.78
N GLY A 266 -24.59 10.56 1.03
CA GLY A 266 -23.41 9.76 1.38
C GLY A 266 -22.13 10.58 1.32
N ASP A 267 -22.00 11.46 0.33
CA ASP A 267 -20.82 12.33 0.18
C ASP A 267 -20.79 13.42 1.26
N THR A 268 -21.95 13.95 1.63
CA THR A 268 -22.09 14.87 2.77
C THR A 268 -21.70 14.20 4.09
N THR A 269 -22.10 12.94 4.27
CA THR A 269 -21.73 12.13 5.44
C THR A 269 -20.23 11.92 5.53
N LEU A 270 -19.58 11.66 4.40
CA LEU A 270 -18.12 11.57 4.29
C LEU A 270 -17.46 12.88 4.72
N CYS A 271 -17.90 14.02 4.17
CA CYS A 271 -17.31 15.34 4.47
C CYS A 271 -17.42 15.68 5.97
N LEU A 272 -18.60 15.49 6.56
CA LEU A 272 -18.84 15.71 7.99
C LEU A 272 -17.98 14.79 8.85
N ALA A 273 -17.88 13.50 8.50
CA ALA A 273 -17.09 12.54 9.25
C ALA A 273 -15.59 12.90 9.28
N VAL A 274 -15.00 13.27 8.13
CA VAL A 274 -13.60 13.73 8.07
C VAL A 274 -13.41 14.96 8.96
N CYS A 275 -14.32 15.93 8.90
CA CYS A 275 -14.27 17.13 9.72
C CYS A 275 -14.31 16.79 11.22
N VAL A 276 -15.27 15.96 11.65
CA VAL A 276 -15.40 15.54 13.05
C VAL A 276 -14.13 14.80 13.52
N GLY A 277 -13.59 13.89 12.72
CA GLY A 277 -12.35 13.18 13.04
C GLY A 277 -11.17 14.13 13.26
N ILE A 278 -11.01 15.14 12.39
CA ILE A 278 -9.99 16.17 12.51
C ILE A 278 -10.22 17.01 13.78
N GLN A 279 -11.45 17.44 14.06
CA GLN A 279 -11.74 18.25 15.24
C GLN A 279 -11.45 17.50 16.55
N ILE A 280 -11.83 16.23 16.64
CA ILE A 280 -11.53 15.41 17.83
C ILE A 280 -10.03 15.17 17.95
N GLY A 281 -9.34 14.86 16.86
CA GLY A 281 -7.88 14.70 16.88
C GLY A 281 -7.15 15.97 17.33
N ALA A 282 -7.63 17.14 16.90
CA ALA A 282 -7.10 18.43 17.33
C ALA A 282 -7.39 18.72 18.81
N TRP A 283 -8.61 18.41 19.27
CA TRP A 283 -8.98 18.55 20.68
C TRP A 283 -8.07 17.70 21.57
N ILE A 284 -7.82 16.43 21.23
CA ILE A 284 -6.92 15.58 22.01
C ILE A 284 -5.50 16.18 22.05
N ASN A 285 -4.95 16.60 20.91
CA ASN A 285 -3.62 17.23 20.85
C ASN A 285 -3.53 18.52 21.69
N PHE A 286 -4.60 19.32 21.72
CA PHE A 286 -4.67 20.55 22.51
C PHE A 286 -4.75 20.25 24.01
N GLN A 287 -5.62 19.32 24.42
CA GLN A 287 -5.79 18.92 25.81
C GLN A 287 -4.57 18.17 26.38
N ALA A 288 -3.85 17.42 25.53
CA ALA A 288 -2.60 16.76 25.89
C ALA A 288 -1.40 17.74 25.99
N GLY A 289 -1.56 18.99 25.52
CA GLY A 289 -0.50 20.00 25.52
C GLY A 289 0.54 19.85 24.40
N ASP A 290 0.34 18.92 23.46
CA ASP A 290 1.19 18.73 22.27
C ASP A 290 0.99 19.86 21.24
N MET A 291 -0.21 20.44 21.19
CA MET A 291 -0.50 21.60 20.36
C MET A 291 -0.48 22.88 21.20
N LYS A 292 0.50 23.75 20.94
CA LYS A 292 0.68 25.02 21.64
C LYS A 292 0.48 26.21 20.71
N VAL A 293 -0.04 27.30 21.26
CA VAL A 293 -0.03 28.59 20.58
C VAL A 293 1.44 29.02 20.41
N PRO A 294 1.88 29.43 19.21
CA PRO A 294 3.24 29.89 19.02
C PRO A 294 3.58 31.06 19.96
N THR A 295 4.79 31.06 20.51
CA THR A 295 5.27 32.13 21.41
C THR A 295 5.61 33.42 20.67
N THR A 296 5.84 33.33 19.36
CA THR A 296 6.07 34.48 18.48
C THR A 296 4.77 34.95 17.87
N GLU A 297 4.55 36.26 17.88
CA GLU A 297 3.40 36.89 17.24
C GLU A 297 3.52 36.78 15.70
N PRO A 298 2.40 36.52 14.99
CA PRO A 298 2.37 36.54 13.53
C PRO A 298 2.52 37.99 12.99
N PRO A 299 2.92 38.20 11.72
CA PRO A 299 3.07 37.20 10.67
C PRO A 299 4.45 36.52 10.61
N TYR A 300 4.46 35.21 10.36
CA TYR A 300 5.65 34.37 10.27
C TYR A 300 6.31 34.47 8.88
N PRO A 301 7.65 34.51 8.78
CA PRO A 301 8.32 34.43 7.49
C PRO A 301 8.07 33.06 6.81
N VAL A 302 7.83 33.07 5.50
CA VAL A 302 7.67 31.82 4.71
C VAL A 302 9.04 31.16 4.56
N ILE A 303 9.15 29.93 5.08
CA ILE A 303 10.37 29.13 5.00
C ILE A 303 10.27 28.24 3.77
N TRP A 304 11.01 28.61 2.72
CA TRP A 304 11.09 27.82 1.50
C TRP A 304 11.83 26.50 1.74
N PRO A 305 11.33 25.37 1.22
CA PRO A 305 11.89 24.08 1.55
C PRO A 305 13.24 23.85 0.86
N SER A 306 14.25 23.52 1.64
CA SER A 306 15.52 23.02 1.12
C SER A 306 15.33 21.62 0.50
N HIS A 307 16.28 21.14 -0.31
CA HIS A 307 16.26 19.76 -0.84
C HIS A 307 16.07 18.70 0.25
N ARG A 308 16.55 18.99 1.47
CA ARG A 308 16.41 18.14 2.67
C ARG A 308 14.97 18.15 3.20
N LEU A 309 14.36 19.32 3.33
CA LEU A 309 12.97 19.45 3.77
C LEU A 309 12.00 18.87 2.73
N LEU A 310 12.32 18.99 1.44
CA LEU A 310 11.55 18.33 0.36
C LEU A 310 11.54 16.80 0.49
N GLY A 311 12.69 16.19 0.83
CA GLY A 311 12.77 14.75 1.09
C GLY A 311 11.90 14.31 2.28
N GLN A 312 11.89 15.08 3.36
CA GLN A 312 11.04 14.83 4.53
C GLN A 312 9.55 14.99 4.19
N ILE A 313 9.19 16.06 3.48
CA ILE A 313 7.82 16.31 3.02
C ILE A 313 7.34 15.13 2.16
N LEU A 314 8.16 14.68 1.22
CA LEU A 314 7.84 13.55 0.36
C LEU A 314 7.65 12.26 1.19
N LEU A 315 8.57 11.98 2.11
CA LEU A 315 8.51 10.78 2.95
C LEU A 315 7.27 10.76 3.86
N ARG A 316 6.95 11.87 4.56
CA ARG A 316 5.74 12.00 5.38
C ARG A 316 4.49 11.81 4.54
N THR A 317 4.46 12.42 3.35
CA THR A 317 3.31 12.35 2.45
C THR A 317 3.10 10.93 1.95
N VAL A 318 4.14 10.24 1.47
CA VAL A 318 4.02 8.85 0.99
C VAL A 318 3.62 7.91 2.12
N LEU A 319 4.31 7.93 3.27
CA LEU A 319 3.99 7.07 4.41
C LEU A 319 2.58 7.34 4.93
N GLY A 320 2.21 8.61 5.06
CA GLY A 320 0.89 9.03 5.51
C GLY A 320 -0.22 8.61 4.55
N LEU A 321 -0.05 8.79 3.24
CA LEU A 321 -1.04 8.36 2.25
C LEU A 321 -1.20 6.83 2.22
N CYS A 322 -0.10 6.07 2.33
CA CYS A 322 -0.16 4.61 2.49
C CYS A 322 -0.97 4.22 3.73
N ALA A 323 -0.76 4.90 4.86
CA ALA A 323 -1.51 4.65 6.08
C ALA A 323 -2.98 5.07 5.99
N ILE A 324 -3.32 6.13 5.26
CA ILE A 324 -4.71 6.52 4.98
C ILE A 324 -5.40 5.45 4.12
N VAL A 325 -4.73 4.94 3.08
CA VAL A 325 -5.28 3.87 2.24
C VAL A 325 -5.51 2.60 3.07
N ALA A 326 -4.56 2.23 3.93
CA ALA A 326 -4.71 1.11 4.86
C ALA A 326 -5.88 1.33 5.82
N THR A 327 -6.00 2.53 6.40
CA THR A 327 -7.10 2.91 7.30
C THR A 327 -8.44 2.79 6.59
N ARG A 328 -8.55 3.30 5.36
CA ARG A 328 -9.77 3.21 4.56
C ARG A 328 -10.17 1.75 4.31
N ALA A 329 -9.22 0.90 3.95
CA ALA A 329 -9.47 -0.51 3.69
C ALA A 329 -9.94 -1.26 4.94
N ILE A 330 -9.23 -1.08 6.06
CA ILE A 330 -9.53 -1.73 7.35
C ILE A 330 -10.86 -1.22 7.91
N ALA A 331 -11.01 0.10 8.06
CA ALA A 331 -12.19 0.69 8.68
C ALA A 331 -13.45 0.42 7.86
N LYS A 332 -13.38 0.45 6.52
CA LYS A 332 -14.51 0.06 5.65
C LYS A 332 -14.89 -1.40 5.86
N SER A 333 -13.91 -2.31 5.86
CA SER A 333 -14.17 -3.74 6.04
C SER A 333 -14.78 -4.04 7.41
N VAL A 334 -14.22 -3.48 8.48
CA VAL A 334 -14.68 -3.70 9.85
C VAL A 334 -16.06 -3.09 10.07
N SER A 335 -16.27 -1.82 9.69
CA SER A 335 -17.56 -1.15 9.90
C SER A 335 -18.69 -1.76 9.09
N TYR A 336 -18.43 -2.16 7.85
CA TYR A 336 -19.43 -2.86 7.02
C TYR A 336 -19.79 -4.22 7.59
N ALA A 337 -18.80 -5.02 8.03
CA ALA A 337 -19.05 -6.30 8.68
C ALA A 337 -19.84 -6.14 9.99
N PHE A 338 -19.48 -5.15 10.80
CA PHE A 338 -20.11 -4.86 12.08
C PHE A 338 -21.59 -4.50 11.93
N ILE A 339 -21.91 -3.54 11.05
CA ILE A 339 -23.30 -3.11 10.86
C ILE A 339 -24.17 -4.19 10.21
N CYS A 340 -23.61 -4.97 9.27
CA CYS A 340 -24.32 -6.13 8.70
C CYS A 340 -24.59 -7.21 9.75
N ALA A 341 -23.65 -7.45 10.67
CA ALA A 341 -23.83 -8.39 11.77
C ALA A 341 -24.94 -7.94 12.73
N ILE A 342 -24.98 -6.65 13.10
CA ILE A 342 -26.03 -6.07 13.94
C ILE A 342 -27.41 -6.22 13.28
N LEU A 343 -27.49 -6.01 11.97
CA LEU A 343 -28.75 -6.08 11.22
C LEU A 343 -29.15 -7.52 10.84
N GLY A 344 -28.32 -8.52 11.15
CA GLY A 344 -28.57 -9.92 10.80
C GLY A 344 -28.65 -10.19 9.28
N LYS A 345 -28.00 -9.36 8.46
CA LYS A 345 -28.02 -9.46 6.99
C LYS A 345 -26.68 -9.94 6.45
N SER A 346 -26.71 -10.77 5.42
CA SER A 346 -25.46 -11.19 4.75
C SER A 346 -24.87 -10.03 3.95
N ARG A 347 -23.53 -9.95 3.96
CA ARG A 347 -22.76 -8.88 3.32
C ARG A 347 -23.05 -8.79 1.82
N ASP A 348 -23.16 -9.95 1.17
CA ASP A 348 -23.34 -10.03 -0.28
C ASP A 348 -24.75 -9.60 -0.70
N GLN A 349 -25.78 -9.94 0.11
CA GLN A 349 -27.15 -9.49 -0.14
C GLN A 349 -27.30 -7.97 -0.05
N VAL A 350 -26.68 -7.32 0.95
CA VAL A 350 -26.75 -5.86 1.08
C VAL A 350 -26.00 -5.18 -0.07
N ARG A 351 -24.84 -5.71 -0.45
CA ARG A 351 -24.02 -5.15 -1.53
C ARG A 351 -24.68 -5.25 -2.91
N GLN A 352 -25.39 -6.34 -3.18
CA GLN A 352 -26.10 -6.56 -4.46
C GLN A 352 -27.48 -5.90 -4.51
N SER A 353 -28.00 -5.42 -3.37
CA SER A 353 -29.30 -4.75 -3.36
C SER A 353 -29.29 -3.45 -4.17
N PRO A 354 -30.39 -3.09 -4.86
CA PRO A 354 -30.41 -1.91 -5.72
C PRO A 354 -30.33 -0.60 -4.92
N ASP A 355 -29.76 0.42 -5.54
CA ASP A 355 -29.68 1.79 -5.00
C ASP A 355 -31.03 2.51 -5.15
N THR A 356 -31.94 2.26 -4.22
CA THR A 356 -33.29 2.87 -4.19
C THR A 356 -33.58 3.56 -2.85
N LEU A 357 -34.45 4.57 -2.88
CA LEU A 357 -34.91 5.27 -1.67
C LEU A 357 -35.71 4.36 -0.71
N GLU A 358 -36.35 3.33 -1.25
CA GLU A 358 -37.13 2.36 -0.49
C GLU A 358 -36.25 1.44 0.37
N ASN A 359 -35.00 1.21 -0.05
CA ASN A 359 -34.06 0.34 0.63
C ASN A 359 -33.37 1.05 1.82
N ARG A 360 -34.16 1.35 2.85
CA ARG A 360 -33.69 2.06 4.06
C ARG A 360 -32.54 1.34 4.77
N THR A 361 -32.52 0.00 4.71
CA THR A 361 -31.45 -0.80 5.31
C THR A 361 -30.12 -0.55 4.61
N LYS A 362 -30.09 -0.55 3.27
CA LYS A 362 -28.86 -0.25 2.50
C LYS A 362 -28.39 1.18 2.78
N ILE A 363 -29.31 2.16 2.77
CA ILE A 363 -28.97 3.56 3.08
C ILE A 363 -28.34 3.67 4.47
N LEU A 364 -28.92 3.04 5.49
CA LEU A 364 -28.38 3.07 6.86
C LEU A 364 -26.96 2.47 6.92
N VAL A 365 -26.75 1.31 6.29
CA VAL A 365 -25.45 0.65 6.21
C VAL A 365 -24.43 1.56 5.52
N ASP A 366 -24.81 2.17 4.39
CA ASP A 366 -23.96 3.05 3.60
C ASP A 366 -23.52 4.30 4.36
N LEU A 367 -24.47 4.94 5.05
CA LEU A 367 -24.17 6.12 5.87
C LEU A 367 -23.29 5.74 7.07
N PHE A 368 -23.57 4.63 7.74
CA PHE A 368 -22.79 4.20 8.91
C PHE A 368 -21.34 3.87 8.55
N TYR A 369 -21.11 3.02 7.54
CA TYR A 369 -19.74 2.63 7.20
C TYR A 369 -18.96 3.84 6.64
N LYS A 370 -19.61 4.72 5.86
CA LYS A 370 -18.97 5.96 5.37
C LYS A 370 -18.59 6.84 6.56
N TYR A 371 -19.53 7.12 7.47
CA TYR A 371 -19.27 7.94 8.64
C TYR A 371 -18.10 7.38 9.47
N PHE A 372 -18.12 6.09 9.81
CA PHE A 372 -17.06 5.47 10.59
C PHE A 372 -15.69 5.48 9.88
N THR A 373 -15.66 5.10 8.60
CA THR A 373 -14.40 5.00 7.83
C THR A 373 -13.73 6.36 7.70
N TYR A 374 -14.49 7.38 7.34
CA TYR A 374 -13.94 8.70 7.06
C TYR A 374 -13.68 9.52 8.34
N PHE A 375 -14.39 9.22 9.43
CA PHE A 375 -14.02 9.68 10.77
C PHE A 375 -12.60 9.26 11.13
N TRP A 376 -12.28 7.97 10.97
CA TRP A 376 -10.93 7.46 11.26
C TRP A 376 -9.87 8.02 10.32
N ILE A 377 -10.19 8.29 9.05
CA ILE A 377 -9.27 8.97 8.14
C ILE A 377 -8.94 10.39 8.65
N GLY A 378 -9.96 11.17 9.04
CA GLY A 378 -9.75 12.51 9.60
C GLY A 378 -8.98 12.48 10.92
N PHE A 379 -9.35 11.57 11.82
CA PHE A 379 -8.67 11.38 13.10
C PHE A 379 -7.21 10.98 12.93
N ASN A 380 -6.92 10.04 12.02
CA ASN A 380 -5.56 9.59 11.75
C ASN A 380 -4.71 10.72 11.14
N THR A 381 -5.31 11.52 10.25
CA THR A 381 -4.64 12.65 9.63
C THR A 381 -4.15 13.66 10.67
N GLN A 382 -4.98 13.97 11.67
CA GLN A 382 -4.69 15.02 12.65
C GLN A 382 -3.99 14.54 13.92
N TYR A 383 -4.20 13.29 14.34
CA TYR A 383 -3.71 12.79 15.64
C TYR A 383 -2.73 11.62 15.49
N LEU A 384 -3.14 10.47 14.93
CA LEU A 384 -2.28 9.28 14.94
C LEU A 384 -1.02 9.43 14.07
N LEU A 385 -1.15 9.96 12.86
CA LEU A 385 -0.02 10.03 11.92
C LEU A 385 1.01 11.08 12.31
N PRO A 386 0.65 12.29 12.76
CA PRO A 386 1.64 13.23 13.32
C PRO A 386 2.41 12.63 14.50
N ASN A 387 1.73 11.95 15.43
CA ASN A 387 2.39 11.27 16.56
C ASN A 387 3.27 10.10 16.09
N PHE A 388 2.87 9.39 15.04
CA PHE A 388 3.71 8.38 14.41
C PHE A 388 4.94 9.00 13.73
N PHE A 389 4.81 10.15 13.06
CA PHE A 389 5.96 10.86 12.48
C PHE A 389 6.92 11.40 13.54
N LYS A 390 6.39 11.86 14.69
CA LYS A 390 7.15 12.24 15.88
C LYS A 390 7.93 11.05 16.44
N LEU A 391 7.29 9.87 16.53
CA LEU A 391 7.96 8.62 16.91
C LEU A 391 9.06 8.21 15.92
N LEU A 392 8.90 8.51 14.63
CA LEU A 392 9.92 8.26 13.62
C LEU A 392 11.01 9.35 13.56
N GLY A 393 10.88 10.44 14.33
CA GLY A 393 11.80 11.58 14.29
C GLY A 393 11.74 12.38 12.99
N ILE A 394 10.76 12.12 12.12
CA ILE A 394 10.65 12.77 10.81
C ILE A 394 9.96 14.13 10.93
N GLU A 395 9.47 14.52 12.12
CA GLU A 395 8.86 15.82 12.41
C GLU A 395 9.89 17.00 12.37
N ASN A 396 11.14 16.75 12.75
CA ASN A 396 12.19 17.77 12.89
C ASN A 396 12.88 18.16 11.58
N ARG A 397 13.22 19.45 11.45
CA ARG A 397 13.74 20.08 10.22
C ARG A 397 15.22 19.80 9.91
N ASP A 398 15.95 19.10 10.78
CA ASP A 398 17.39 18.84 10.61
C ASP A 398 17.68 17.35 10.33
N MET A 399 18.17 17.08 9.12
CA MET A 399 18.39 15.72 8.59
C MET A 399 19.68 15.03 9.09
N TRP A 400 20.64 15.75 9.66
CA TRP A 400 21.84 15.12 10.23
C TRP A 400 21.48 14.27 11.45
N ASP A 401 20.48 14.71 12.23
CA ASP A 401 19.94 13.95 13.35
C ASP A 401 19.14 12.72 12.89
N ILE A 402 18.50 12.73 11.71
CA ILE A 402 17.66 11.60 11.25
C ILE A 402 18.51 10.41 10.80
N TYR A 403 19.64 10.63 10.12
CA TYR A 403 20.52 9.51 9.80
C TYR A 403 21.07 8.87 11.08
N GLU A 404 21.53 9.67 12.03
CA GLU A 404 21.99 9.17 13.33
C GLU A 404 20.86 8.54 14.14
N TYR A 405 19.66 9.11 14.11
CA TYR A 405 18.47 8.62 14.81
C TYR A 405 17.91 7.31 14.22
N LEU A 406 17.74 7.23 12.89
CA LEU A 406 17.27 6.02 12.22
C LEU A 406 18.30 4.89 12.33
N LYS A 407 19.58 5.23 12.44
CA LYS A 407 20.67 4.29 12.73
C LYS A 407 20.80 4.00 14.24
N SER A 408 20.23 4.84 15.11
CA SER A 408 20.49 4.80 16.55
C SER A 408 20.03 3.47 17.16
N PRO A 409 20.85 2.87 18.03
CA PRO A 409 20.44 1.69 18.80
C PRO A 409 19.29 2.01 19.76
N GLU A 410 19.16 3.27 20.20
CA GLU A 410 18.06 3.73 21.07
C GLU A 410 16.68 3.61 20.42
N LEU A 411 16.57 3.88 19.12
CA LEU A 411 15.30 3.72 18.40
C LEU A 411 14.87 2.25 18.36
N VAL A 412 15.82 1.34 18.18
CA VAL A 412 15.56 -0.10 18.22
C VAL A 412 15.12 -0.53 19.62
N VAL A 413 15.77 -0.01 20.68
CA VAL A 413 15.34 -0.25 22.07
C VAL A 413 13.93 0.27 22.33
N LYS A 414 13.58 1.47 21.87
CA LYS A 414 12.21 2.02 22.01
C LYS A 414 11.17 1.13 21.32
N VAL A 415 11.48 0.61 20.14
CA VAL A 415 10.60 -0.36 19.45
C VAL A 415 10.49 -1.67 20.23
N GLN A 416 11.59 -2.18 20.78
CA GLN A 416 11.60 -3.39 21.61
C GLN A 416 10.80 -3.20 22.91
N GLU A 417 10.95 -2.06 23.60
CA GLU A 417 10.19 -1.69 24.79
C GLU A 417 8.69 -1.58 24.46
N PHE A 418 8.32 -0.94 23.35
CA PHE A 418 6.93 -0.83 22.88
C PHE A 418 6.26 -2.20 22.71
N PHE A 419 7.01 -3.18 22.20
CA PHE A 419 6.51 -4.55 22.02
C PHE A 419 6.75 -5.47 23.22
N GLY A 420 7.12 -4.92 24.39
CA GLY A 420 7.16 -5.65 25.65
C GLY A 420 8.49 -6.34 25.97
N ILE A 421 9.62 -5.75 25.60
CA ILE A 421 10.94 -6.13 26.11
C ILE A 421 11.35 -5.13 27.21
N GLN A 422 11.61 -5.62 28.42
CA GLN A 422 12.13 -4.81 29.52
C GLN A 422 13.62 -5.03 29.70
N TYR A 423 14.42 -3.97 29.65
CA TYR A 423 15.84 -4.00 29.93
C TYR A 423 16.10 -3.98 31.45
N LYS A 424 16.93 -4.89 31.94
CA LYS A 424 17.46 -4.84 33.31
C LYS A 424 18.72 -3.95 33.27
N ASP A 425 18.68 -2.87 34.04
CA ASP A 425 19.69 -1.81 34.22
C ASP A 425 19.70 -0.68 33.16
N LYS A 426 19.32 0.53 33.60
CA LYS A 426 19.48 1.81 32.88
C LYS A 426 20.60 2.67 33.48
N ASP A 427 21.54 2.09 34.22
CA ASP A 427 22.66 2.82 34.82
C ASP A 427 23.92 2.70 33.93
N VAL A 428 24.37 3.87 33.46
CA VAL A 428 25.36 4.14 32.40
C VAL A 428 26.81 3.96 32.90
N PRO A 429 27.81 3.84 32.00
CA PRO A 429 29.03 4.64 32.22
C PRO A 429 29.35 5.55 31.03
N GLU A 430 29.30 6.85 31.29
CA GLU A 430 29.85 7.94 30.50
C GLU A 430 31.38 7.81 30.50
N THR A 431 31.96 6.99 29.63
CA THR A 431 33.41 7.01 29.36
C THR A 431 33.71 6.40 27.98
N ALA A 432 33.21 7.01 26.91
CA ALA A 432 33.66 6.66 25.55
C ALA A 432 33.67 7.82 24.54
N THR A 433 33.50 9.06 24.98
CA THR A 433 33.61 10.26 24.13
C THR A 433 34.35 11.34 24.89
N ASN A 434 35.67 11.30 24.88
CA ASN A 434 36.59 12.45 24.95
C ASN A 434 38.04 11.95 25.01
N GLY A 435 38.55 11.53 23.87
CA GLY A 435 39.95 11.14 23.68
C GLY A 435 40.61 11.98 22.59
N LEU A 436 40.63 13.31 22.72
CA LEU A 436 41.49 14.18 21.91
C LEU A 436 41.89 15.43 22.73
N VAL A 437 43.15 15.41 23.16
CA VAL A 437 44.05 16.55 23.41
C VAL A 437 43.63 17.57 24.48
N LYS A 438 44.25 17.45 25.67
CA LYS A 438 45.13 18.49 26.22
C LYS A 438 46.00 17.95 27.35
N ASN A 439 47.29 17.85 27.06
CA ASN A 439 48.35 17.72 28.05
C ASN A 439 48.39 18.98 28.93
N HIS A 440 48.39 18.81 30.26
CA HIS A 440 49.25 19.61 31.12
C HIS A 440 49.50 18.91 32.48
N SER A 441 50.74 18.44 32.63
CA SER A 441 51.61 18.46 33.81
C SER A 441 51.01 18.33 35.23
N GLY A 442 51.41 17.28 35.96
CA GLY A 442 51.48 17.35 37.42
C GLY A 442 51.60 16.04 38.21
N ARG A 443 52.83 15.60 38.48
CA ARG A 443 53.30 14.85 39.67
C ARG A 443 52.85 13.38 39.91
N ARG A 444 53.80 12.50 39.53
CA ARG A 444 54.33 11.29 40.21
C ARG A 444 53.60 10.76 41.45
N LYS A 445 53.27 9.46 41.40
CA LYS A 445 53.72 8.46 42.40
C LYS A 445 53.89 7.09 41.73
N HIS A 446 55.03 6.47 42.03
CA HIS A 446 55.43 5.12 41.65
C HIS A 446 54.62 4.08 42.45
N GLU A 447 54.18 2.99 41.82
CA GLU A 447 54.35 1.66 42.42
C GLU A 447 54.31 0.53 41.37
N LYS A 448 55.21 -0.45 41.57
CA LYS A 448 55.50 -1.63 40.74
C LYS A 448 54.51 -2.75 41.05
N VAL A 449 54.06 -3.50 40.02
CA VAL A 449 53.77 -4.96 40.08
C VAL A 449 53.86 -5.48 38.62
N GLN A 450 54.94 -6.09 38.13
CA GLN A 450 55.44 -7.46 38.32
C GLN A 450 54.59 -8.53 37.60
N HIS A 451 55.08 -8.99 36.45
CA HIS A 451 54.66 -10.22 35.76
C HIS A 451 55.07 -11.46 36.55
N PRO A 452 54.29 -12.55 36.48
CA PRO A 452 54.86 -13.89 36.43
C PRO A 452 54.27 -14.77 35.30
N VAL A 453 55.11 -15.72 34.87
CA VAL A 453 54.89 -16.87 33.96
C VAL A 453 55.63 -18.04 34.65
N PRO A 454 55.40 -19.36 34.40
CA PRO A 454 54.20 -20.20 34.27
C PRO A 454 54.21 -21.44 35.24
N GLY A 455 53.12 -22.23 35.30
CA GLY A 455 53.21 -23.69 35.58
C GLY A 455 52.34 -24.29 36.70
N GLU A 456 51.57 -25.32 36.32
CA GLU A 456 51.04 -26.48 37.07
C GLU A 456 49.76 -26.40 37.96
N SER A 457 48.70 -26.98 37.38
CA SER A 457 47.67 -27.90 37.90
C SER A 457 46.98 -27.62 39.24
N ASP A 458 45.68 -27.31 39.15
CA ASP A 458 44.70 -28.05 39.94
C ASP A 458 43.33 -28.11 39.21
N ASN A 459 42.62 -29.22 39.43
CA ASN A 459 41.37 -29.58 38.79
C ASN A 459 40.20 -28.71 39.26
N GLY A 460 39.30 -28.34 38.35
CA GLY A 460 38.00 -27.78 38.70
C GLY A 460 37.25 -27.18 37.51
N ASP A 461 36.26 -27.93 37.00
CA ASP A 461 35.08 -27.44 36.30
C ASP A 461 35.24 -26.34 35.22
N GLU A 462 35.69 -26.72 34.03
CA GLU A 462 35.40 -25.94 32.80
C GLU A 462 34.06 -26.40 32.17
N SER A 463 32.97 -26.16 32.91
CA SER A 463 31.63 -25.97 32.35
C SER A 463 31.18 -24.54 32.62
N SER A 464 31.82 -23.56 31.98
CA SER A 464 31.27 -22.20 31.91
C SER A 464 31.87 -21.43 30.74
N SER A 465 31.61 -21.89 29.51
CA SER A 465 31.58 -20.98 28.37
C SER A 465 30.41 -20.01 28.61
N ALA A 466 30.74 -18.89 29.25
CA ALA A 466 29.83 -17.86 29.73
C ALA A 466 28.61 -17.66 28.82
N GLU A 467 27.45 -18.10 29.31
CA GLU A 467 26.17 -17.61 28.85
C GLU A 467 26.18 -16.09 29.04
N GLU A 468 26.30 -15.35 27.95
CA GLU A 468 26.01 -13.93 27.91
C GLU A 468 24.52 -13.78 28.25
N GLU A 469 24.23 -13.74 29.56
CA GLU A 469 22.91 -13.72 30.15
C GLU A 469 22.08 -12.62 29.48
N LEU A 470 20.93 -12.99 28.92
CA LEU A 470 20.03 -12.07 28.25
C LEU A 470 19.60 -10.99 29.27
N ARG A 471 20.17 -9.78 29.19
CA ARG A 471 19.87 -8.65 30.10
C ARG A 471 18.45 -8.08 29.94
N CYS A 472 17.55 -8.78 29.27
CA CYS A 472 16.18 -8.33 29.06
C CYS A 472 15.14 -9.40 29.43
N ARG A 473 13.99 -8.95 29.92
CA ARG A 473 12.81 -9.77 30.23
C ARG A 473 11.74 -9.53 29.17
N ILE A 474 11.28 -10.59 28.51
CA ILE A 474 10.15 -10.54 27.57
C ILE A 474 8.86 -10.59 28.38
N THR A 475 8.07 -9.51 28.34
CA THR A 475 6.79 -9.39 29.04
C THR A 475 5.63 -9.89 28.19
N ASN A 476 5.67 -9.64 26.87
CA ASN A 476 4.61 -10.02 25.95
C ASN A 476 5.02 -11.18 25.03
N LYS A 477 4.57 -12.39 25.36
CA LYS A 477 4.86 -13.60 24.58
C LYS A 477 4.19 -13.62 23.20
N PHE A 478 3.03 -12.97 23.03
CA PHE A 478 2.35 -12.91 21.74
C PHE A 478 3.20 -12.20 20.70
N TRP A 479 3.70 -10.99 21.01
CA TRP A 479 4.56 -10.22 20.11
C TRP A 479 5.87 -10.95 19.84
N TYR A 480 6.46 -11.58 20.86
CA TYR A 480 7.65 -12.40 20.69
C TYR A 480 7.45 -13.50 19.64
N TYR A 481 6.41 -14.33 19.79
CA TYR A 481 6.14 -15.40 18.81
C TYR A 481 5.75 -14.87 17.44
N LEU A 482 5.00 -13.76 17.37
CA LEU A 482 4.65 -13.13 16.09
C LEU A 482 5.90 -12.68 15.32
N PHE A 483 6.87 -12.05 15.99
CA PHE A 483 8.09 -11.57 15.35
C PHE A 483 9.11 -12.69 15.09
N VAL A 484 9.16 -13.72 15.93
CA VAL A 484 9.91 -14.94 15.60
C VAL A 484 9.34 -15.55 14.32
N MET A 485 8.02 -15.77 14.25
CA MET A 485 7.35 -16.25 13.04
C MET A 485 7.55 -15.31 11.85
N GLY A 486 7.47 -13.99 12.05
CA GLY A 486 7.71 -13.00 11.01
C GLY A 486 9.12 -13.07 10.43
N THR A 487 10.11 -13.40 11.25
CA THR A 487 11.47 -13.64 10.78
C THR A 487 11.58 -14.95 9.99
N GLU A 488 10.89 -16.00 10.42
CA GLU A 488 10.81 -17.27 9.68
C GLU A 488 10.15 -17.06 8.30
N LEU A 489 9.12 -16.21 8.18
CA LEU A 489 8.52 -15.83 6.88
C LEU A 489 9.52 -15.15 5.93
N GLY A 490 10.60 -14.60 6.49
CA GLY A 490 11.72 -13.99 5.79
C GLY A 490 12.92 -14.92 5.59
N ASP A 491 12.90 -16.14 6.13
CA ASP A 491 14.04 -17.05 6.17
C ASP A 491 14.04 -18.04 4.99
N GLU A 492 15.22 -18.60 4.70
CA GLU A 492 15.44 -19.59 3.65
C GLU A 492 14.51 -20.80 3.76
N ILE A 493 14.17 -21.23 4.99
CA ILE A 493 13.35 -22.42 5.24
C ILE A 493 11.91 -22.20 4.76
N PHE A 494 11.34 -21.01 5.03
CA PHE A 494 10.01 -20.68 4.55
C PHE A 494 9.99 -20.64 3.02
N TYR A 495 10.93 -19.97 2.38
CA TYR A 495 10.97 -19.89 0.91
C TYR A 495 11.22 -21.24 0.25
N ALA A 496 12.04 -22.10 0.86
CA ALA A 496 12.25 -23.47 0.41
C ALA A 496 10.98 -24.33 0.44
N SER A 497 9.94 -23.93 1.17
CA SER A 497 8.63 -24.58 1.17
C SER A 497 7.56 -23.84 0.35
N PHE A 498 7.54 -22.51 0.44
CA PHE A 498 6.58 -21.63 -0.23
C PHE A 498 6.72 -21.67 -1.74
N ILE A 499 7.95 -21.58 -2.26
CA ILE A 499 8.20 -21.59 -3.70
C ILE A 499 7.72 -22.91 -4.32
N PRO A 500 8.13 -24.11 -3.84
CA PRO A 500 7.60 -25.37 -4.36
C PRO A 500 6.08 -25.50 -4.22
N PHE A 501 5.51 -25.07 -3.10
CA PHE A 501 4.06 -25.07 -2.90
C PHE A 501 3.36 -24.28 -4.01
N TRP A 502 3.86 -23.09 -4.34
CA TRP A 502 3.31 -22.24 -5.39
C TRP A 502 3.45 -22.90 -6.77
N PHE A 503 4.62 -23.47 -7.07
CA PHE A 503 4.89 -24.17 -8.33
C PHE A 503 4.01 -25.40 -8.54
N TRP A 504 3.76 -26.19 -7.50
CA TRP A 504 3.02 -27.45 -7.61
C TRP A 504 1.51 -27.30 -7.54
N ASN A 505 1.02 -26.27 -6.86
CA ASN A 505 -0.39 -26.16 -6.50
C ASN A 505 -1.09 -24.92 -7.07
N ILE A 506 -0.35 -23.87 -7.49
CA ILE A 506 -0.94 -22.59 -7.90
C ILE A 506 -0.60 -22.26 -9.36
N ASP A 507 0.61 -21.74 -9.62
CA ASP A 507 1.04 -21.31 -10.95
C ASP A 507 2.57 -21.36 -11.06
N GLY A 508 3.08 -22.27 -11.89
CA GLY A 508 4.51 -22.41 -12.12
C GLY A 508 5.16 -21.24 -12.88
N ALA A 509 4.42 -20.50 -13.70
CA ALA A 509 4.95 -19.34 -14.41
C ALA A 509 5.07 -18.12 -13.48
N VAL A 510 4.08 -17.87 -12.63
CA VAL A 510 4.17 -16.85 -11.57
C VAL A 510 5.31 -17.21 -10.59
N GLY A 511 5.38 -18.46 -10.16
CA GLY A 511 6.44 -18.94 -9.26
C GLY A 511 7.85 -18.74 -9.84
N ARG A 512 8.02 -18.98 -11.15
CA ARG A 512 9.28 -18.80 -11.87
C ARG A 512 9.72 -17.35 -11.95
N ARG A 513 8.83 -16.45 -12.39
CA ARG A 513 9.17 -15.01 -12.48
C ARG A 513 9.43 -14.41 -11.09
N MET A 514 8.64 -14.80 -10.09
CA MET A 514 8.87 -14.43 -8.68
C MET A 514 10.27 -14.86 -8.19
N VAL A 515 10.71 -16.08 -8.49
CA VAL A 515 12.04 -16.57 -8.10
C VAL A 515 13.17 -15.80 -8.80
N MET A 516 13.00 -15.45 -10.08
CA MET A 516 13.99 -14.63 -10.80
C MET A 516 14.13 -13.24 -10.19
N VAL A 517 13.01 -12.57 -9.87
CA VAL A 517 13.02 -11.27 -9.19
C VAL A 517 13.70 -11.39 -7.83
N TRP A 518 13.31 -12.39 -7.02
CA TRP A 518 13.90 -12.63 -5.71
C TRP A 518 15.42 -12.85 -5.79
N ALA A 519 15.90 -13.68 -6.73
CA ALA A 519 17.31 -13.97 -6.89
C ALA A 519 18.13 -12.72 -7.28
N LEU A 520 17.62 -11.90 -8.21
CA LEU A 520 18.28 -10.65 -8.62
C LEU A 520 18.31 -9.62 -7.48
N VAL A 521 17.21 -9.46 -6.75
CA VAL A 521 17.14 -8.56 -5.59
C VAL A 521 18.11 -9.00 -4.50
N MET A 522 18.20 -10.30 -4.22
CA MET A 522 19.13 -10.84 -3.21
C MET A 522 20.59 -10.68 -3.64
N TYR A 523 20.91 -10.92 -4.91
CA TYR A 523 22.26 -10.72 -5.44
C TYR A 523 22.71 -9.26 -5.30
N ILE A 524 21.87 -8.31 -5.72
CA ILE A 524 22.15 -6.87 -5.62
C ILE A 524 22.23 -6.44 -4.14
N GLY A 525 21.27 -6.87 -3.33
CA GLY A 525 21.18 -6.48 -1.92
C GLY A 525 22.35 -6.95 -1.08
N GLN A 526 22.77 -8.21 -1.24
CA GLN A 526 23.91 -8.74 -0.52
C GLN A 526 25.24 -8.17 -1.04
N GLY A 527 25.39 -8.02 -2.37
CA GLY A 527 26.56 -7.36 -2.94
C GLY A 527 26.71 -5.93 -2.41
N LEU A 528 25.59 -5.19 -2.28
CA LEU A 528 25.60 -3.84 -1.74
C LEU A 528 25.94 -3.81 -0.24
N LYS A 529 25.46 -4.78 0.56
CA LYS A 529 25.87 -4.91 1.97
C LYS A 529 27.38 -5.06 2.12
N ASP A 530 27.99 -5.89 1.28
CA ASP A 530 29.42 -6.20 1.34
C ASP A 530 30.29 -5.01 0.85
N ILE A 531 29.72 -4.13 0.02
CA ILE A 531 30.33 -2.86 -0.41
C ILE A 531 30.18 -1.78 0.67
N ILE A 532 28.98 -1.60 1.23
CA ILE A 532 28.66 -0.54 2.19
C ILE A 532 29.27 -0.81 3.57
N ARG A 533 29.30 -2.08 4.00
CA ARG A 533 29.92 -2.54 5.26
C ARG A 533 29.37 -1.84 6.52
N CYS A 534 28.11 -1.42 6.49
CA CYS A 534 27.50 -0.75 7.64
C CYS A 534 27.33 -1.75 8.82
N PRO A 535 27.83 -1.41 10.03
CA PRO A 535 27.67 -2.28 11.18
C PRO A 535 26.21 -2.40 11.63
N ARG A 536 25.87 -3.54 12.22
CA ARG A 536 24.58 -3.79 12.89
C ARG A 536 24.44 -2.89 14.13
N PRO A 537 23.21 -2.61 14.62
CA PRO A 537 23.03 -1.87 15.86
C PRO A 537 23.79 -2.55 17.02
N GLY A 538 24.56 -1.74 17.75
CA GLY A 538 25.33 -2.15 18.92
C GLY A 538 24.57 -1.95 20.23
N TYR A 539 25.28 -2.02 21.35
CA TYR A 539 24.75 -1.71 22.68
C TYR A 539 23.99 -0.35 22.68
N PRO A 540 22.83 -0.21 23.35
CA PRO A 540 22.17 -1.13 24.29
C PRO A 540 21.23 -2.20 23.69
N VAL A 541 21.20 -2.39 22.37
CA VAL A 541 20.25 -3.33 21.72
C VAL A 541 20.59 -4.78 22.05
N GLN A 542 19.61 -5.53 22.58
CA GLN A 542 19.75 -6.97 22.78
C GLN A 542 19.41 -7.75 21.50
N LYS A 543 20.36 -8.57 21.02
CA LYS A 543 20.15 -9.46 19.87
C LYS A 543 19.47 -10.75 20.34
N LEU A 544 18.18 -10.90 20.01
CA LEU A 544 17.40 -12.09 20.34
C LEU A 544 17.69 -13.27 19.39
N GLN A 545 18.35 -13.01 18.25
CA GLN A 545 18.73 -14.03 17.27
C GLN A 545 20.23 -13.94 16.97
N LYS A 546 20.95 -15.08 17.03
CA LYS A 546 22.41 -15.12 16.78
C LYS A 546 22.79 -15.54 15.35
N LYS A 547 21.89 -16.21 14.61
CA LYS A 547 22.13 -16.81 13.27
C LYS A 547 22.82 -15.86 12.28
N TRP A 548 22.47 -14.57 12.28
CA TRP A 548 22.93 -13.58 11.31
C TRP A 548 23.77 -12.44 11.92
N ALA A 549 24.28 -12.62 13.14
CA ALA A 549 24.92 -11.54 13.90
C ALA A 549 26.25 -11.07 13.29
N LEU A 550 26.88 -11.89 12.45
CA LEU A 550 28.16 -11.63 11.77
C LEU A 550 28.01 -10.83 10.47
N GLU A 551 26.79 -10.60 9.98
CA GLU A 551 26.53 -9.87 8.73
C GLU A 551 26.43 -8.36 8.90
N TYR A 552 26.71 -7.60 7.84
CA TYR A 552 26.42 -6.16 7.78
C TYR A 552 24.92 -5.85 7.81
N GLY A 553 24.59 -4.66 8.30
CA GLY A 553 23.21 -4.19 8.53
C GLY A 553 22.53 -3.59 7.31
N LEU A 554 23.23 -2.75 6.54
CA LEU A 554 22.64 -1.92 5.48
C LEU A 554 23.02 -2.43 4.08
N PRO A 555 22.05 -2.64 3.15
CA PRO A 555 20.59 -2.68 3.35
C PRO A 555 20.11 -3.98 4.02
N SER A 556 18.93 -3.99 4.63
CA SER A 556 18.37 -5.24 5.17
C SER A 556 17.81 -6.14 4.07
N THR A 557 18.46 -7.28 3.81
CA THR A 557 17.98 -8.27 2.81
C THR A 557 16.62 -8.86 3.15
N HIS A 558 16.29 -9.08 4.42
CA HIS A 558 14.94 -9.52 4.80
C HIS A 558 13.87 -8.48 4.45
N ALA A 559 14.16 -7.18 4.63
CA ALA A 559 13.26 -6.11 4.19
C ALA A 559 13.18 -6.00 2.67
N MET A 560 14.28 -6.31 1.96
CA MET A 560 14.27 -6.36 0.51
C MET A 560 13.38 -7.51 0.00
N VAL A 561 13.55 -8.71 0.54
CA VAL A 561 12.74 -9.88 0.17
C VAL A 561 11.27 -9.69 0.55
N SER A 562 10.99 -9.01 1.66
CA SER A 562 9.62 -8.73 2.10
C SER A 562 8.83 -7.89 1.10
N ILE A 563 9.49 -7.09 0.26
CA ILE A 563 8.87 -6.43 -0.91
C ILE A 563 8.91 -7.36 -2.13
N ALA A 564 10.10 -7.89 -2.47
CA ALA A 564 10.32 -8.60 -3.72
C ALA A 564 9.33 -9.76 -3.94
N ILE A 565 9.09 -10.60 -2.93
CA ILE A 565 8.24 -11.79 -3.09
C ILE A 565 6.74 -11.45 -3.16
N PRO A 566 6.12 -10.85 -2.13
CA PRO A 566 4.67 -10.66 -2.15
C PRO A 566 4.23 -9.66 -3.23
N PHE A 567 5.03 -8.63 -3.55
CA PHE A 567 4.69 -7.73 -4.66
C PHE A 567 4.93 -8.36 -6.04
N SER A 568 5.91 -9.26 -6.22
CA SER A 568 6.03 -10.03 -7.47
C SER A 568 4.83 -10.96 -7.65
N VAL A 569 4.41 -11.65 -6.58
CA VAL A 569 3.19 -12.47 -6.61
C VAL A 569 2.01 -11.60 -7.05
N LEU A 570 1.77 -10.48 -6.34
CA LEU A 570 0.71 -9.54 -6.67
C LEU A 570 0.73 -9.14 -8.15
N ILE A 571 1.85 -8.60 -8.64
CA ILE A 571 1.99 -8.09 -10.01
C ILE A 571 1.68 -9.19 -11.03
N TYR A 572 2.27 -10.38 -10.87
CA TYR A 572 2.10 -11.47 -11.83
C TYR A 572 0.76 -12.20 -11.72
N THR A 573 0.01 -12.05 -10.62
CA THR A 573 -1.32 -12.64 -10.47
C THR A 573 -2.48 -11.70 -10.82
N LEU A 574 -2.27 -10.38 -10.85
CA LEU A 574 -3.32 -9.38 -11.11
C LEU A 574 -4.08 -9.62 -12.42
N ASP A 575 -3.36 -9.98 -13.50
CA ASP A 575 -3.96 -10.22 -14.82
C ASP A 575 -4.30 -11.69 -15.06
N ARG A 576 -3.90 -12.60 -14.15
CA ARG A 576 -4.12 -14.05 -14.29
C ARG A 576 -5.31 -14.57 -13.50
N TYR A 577 -5.59 -13.96 -12.35
CA TYR A 577 -6.58 -14.43 -11.41
C TYR A 577 -7.56 -13.32 -11.06
N GLN A 578 -8.86 -13.66 -11.04
CA GLN A 578 -9.90 -12.70 -10.68
C GLN A 578 -10.00 -12.57 -9.15
N TYR A 579 -9.22 -11.63 -8.59
CA TYR A 579 -9.38 -11.17 -7.21
C TYR A 579 -9.20 -9.65 -7.14
N SER A 580 -9.70 -9.03 -6.08
CA SER A 580 -9.58 -7.57 -5.93
C SER A 580 -8.12 -7.17 -5.72
N ALA A 581 -7.60 -6.29 -6.60
CA ALA A 581 -6.24 -5.73 -6.49
C ALA A 581 -5.97 -5.14 -5.09
N THR A 582 -6.98 -4.52 -4.48
CA THR A 582 -6.91 -3.98 -3.13
C THR A 582 -6.58 -5.06 -2.09
N VAL A 583 -7.16 -6.26 -2.20
CA VAL A 583 -6.90 -7.37 -1.28
C VAL A 583 -5.45 -7.85 -1.42
N GLY A 584 -4.97 -7.99 -2.65
CA GLY A 584 -3.58 -8.39 -2.91
C GLY A 584 -2.55 -7.38 -2.39
N ILE A 585 -2.83 -6.08 -2.54
CA ILE A 585 -1.99 -5.00 -1.97
C ILE A 585 -1.98 -5.09 -0.44
N VAL A 586 -3.14 -5.27 0.20
CA VAL A 586 -3.25 -5.37 1.66
C VAL A 586 -2.45 -6.57 2.19
N ILE A 587 -2.59 -7.74 1.57
CA ILE A 587 -1.82 -8.94 1.96
C ILE A 587 -0.32 -8.68 1.84
N SER A 588 0.11 -8.06 0.74
CA SER A 588 1.52 -7.77 0.49
C SER A 588 2.09 -6.78 1.51
N ILE A 589 1.32 -5.75 1.88
CA ILE A 589 1.71 -4.77 2.91
C ILE A 589 1.78 -5.44 4.29
N ILE A 590 0.80 -6.26 4.67
CA ILE A 590 0.80 -6.96 5.96
C ILE A 590 2.02 -7.88 6.07
N TRP A 591 2.28 -8.68 5.02
CA TRP A 591 3.45 -9.55 4.97
C TRP A 591 4.73 -8.74 5.13
N SER A 592 4.89 -7.68 4.33
CA SER A 592 6.08 -6.82 4.37
C SER A 592 6.30 -6.21 5.76
N THR A 593 5.24 -5.73 6.38
CA THR A 593 5.24 -5.08 7.69
C THR A 593 5.69 -6.06 8.78
N VAL A 594 5.14 -7.27 8.80
CA VAL A 594 5.47 -8.29 9.81
C VAL A 594 6.96 -8.66 9.76
N ILE A 595 7.53 -8.84 8.56
CA ILE A 595 8.98 -9.12 8.40
C ILE A 595 9.82 -7.91 8.82
N CYS A 596 9.46 -6.70 8.41
CA CYS A 596 10.26 -5.51 8.71
C CYS A 596 10.32 -5.22 10.22
N PHE A 597 9.18 -5.27 10.91
CA PHE A 597 9.14 -5.08 12.36
C PHE A 597 9.83 -6.21 13.12
N SER A 598 9.79 -7.46 12.61
CA SER A 598 10.49 -8.55 13.28
C SER A 598 12.01 -8.37 13.31
N ARG A 599 12.59 -7.80 12.26
CA ARG A 599 14.04 -7.54 12.19
C ARG A 599 14.51 -6.47 13.15
N ILE A 600 13.67 -5.48 13.42
CA ILE A 600 13.92 -4.44 14.43
C ILE A 600 13.75 -5.05 15.82
N TYR A 601 12.64 -5.77 16.06
CA TYR A 601 12.33 -6.37 17.35
C TYR A 601 13.39 -7.39 17.82
N LEU A 602 13.92 -8.21 16.91
CA LEU A 602 14.99 -9.16 17.25
C LEU A 602 16.37 -8.50 17.45
N GLY A 603 16.46 -7.17 17.30
CA GLY A 603 17.69 -6.42 17.49
C GLY A 603 18.71 -6.60 16.35
N MET A 604 18.27 -7.08 15.19
CA MET A 604 19.17 -7.43 14.09
C MET A 604 19.42 -6.25 13.16
N HIS A 605 18.51 -5.30 13.02
CA HIS A 605 18.65 -4.18 12.09
C HIS A 605 18.22 -2.87 12.71
N SER A 606 18.88 -1.78 12.31
CA SER A 606 18.41 -0.43 12.59
C SER A 606 17.18 -0.10 11.74
N VAL A 607 16.45 0.97 12.07
CA VAL A 607 15.32 1.41 11.24
C VAL A 607 15.82 1.88 9.86
N LEU A 608 17.00 2.50 9.82
CA LEU A 608 17.65 2.90 8.56
C LEU A 608 17.91 1.68 7.65
N ASP A 609 18.40 0.57 8.20
CA ASP A 609 18.67 -0.66 7.45
C ASP A 609 17.42 -1.18 6.73
N ILE A 610 16.28 -1.12 7.42
CA ILE A 610 14.97 -1.56 6.93
C ILE A 610 14.45 -0.59 5.87
N VAL A 611 14.44 0.72 6.15
CA VAL A 611 13.96 1.74 5.22
C VAL A 611 14.79 1.72 3.93
N ALA A 612 16.11 1.61 4.03
CA ALA A 612 16.98 1.51 2.86
C ALA A 612 16.69 0.24 2.05
N GLY A 613 16.45 -0.91 2.69
CA GLY A 613 16.08 -2.15 1.99
C GLY A 613 14.72 -2.04 1.27
N LEU A 614 13.72 -1.43 1.91
CA LEU A 614 12.39 -1.20 1.33
C LEU A 614 12.45 -0.25 0.13
N VAL A 615 13.12 0.90 0.28
CA VAL A 615 13.26 1.90 -0.80
C VAL A 615 14.07 1.33 -1.95
N LEU A 616 15.20 0.68 -1.67
CA LEU A 616 16.05 0.07 -2.68
C LEU A 616 15.26 -0.95 -3.50
N THR A 617 14.52 -1.85 -2.85
CA THR A 617 13.76 -2.87 -3.58
C THR A 617 12.57 -2.29 -4.32
N GLY A 618 11.83 -1.35 -3.72
CA GLY A 618 10.73 -0.67 -4.40
C GLY A 618 11.18 0.02 -5.70
N LEU A 619 12.35 0.66 -5.68
CA LEU A 619 12.96 1.26 -6.88
C LEU A 619 13.49 0.22 -7.86
N LEU A 620 14.13 -0.86 -7.37
CA LEU A 620 14.66 -1.94 -8.21
C LEU A 620 13.55 -2.73 -8.92
N MET A 621 12.37 -2.88 -8.32
CA MET A 621 11.24 -3.58 -8.93
C MET A 621 10.77 -2.95 -10.25
N LEU A 622 10.86 -1.62 -10.38
CA LEU A 622 10.43 -0.90 -11.59
C LEU A 622 11.14 -1.37 -12.86
N PRO A 623 12.49 -1.42 -12.92
CA PRO A 623 13.21 -2.00 -14.05
C PRO A 623 13.31 -3.54 -14.01
N LEU A 624 13.29 -4.17 -12.83
CA LEU A 624 13.46 -5.62 -12.72
C LEU A 624 12.28 -6.40 -13.28
N ILE A 625 11.04 -5.95 -13.08
CA ILE A 625 9.85 -6.65 -13.57
C ILE A 625 9.86 -6.81 -15.11
N PRO A 626 9.99 -5.73 -15.91
CA PRO A 626 10.05 -5.88 -17.37
C PRO A 626 11.31 -6.63 -17.83
N PHE A 627 12.43 -6.51 -17.10
CA PHE A 627 13.64 -7.26 -17.40
C PHE A 627 13.47 -8.77 -17.17
N VAL A 628 12.81 -9.16 -16.08
CA VAL A 628 12.49 -10.56 -15.79
C VAL A 628 11.51 -11.11 -16.81
N ASP A 629 10.49 -10.35 -17.23
CA ASP A 629 9.58 -10.79 -18.30
C ASP A 629 10.33 -11.01 -19.61
N TRP A 630 11.27 -10.13 -19.96
CA TRP A 630 12.15 -10.30 -21.11
C TRP A 630 13.01 -11.56 -20.98
N ILE A 631 13.67 -11.77 -19.84
CA ILE A 631 14.47 -12.98 -19.57
C ILE A 631 13.60 -14.23 -19.68
N ASP A 632 12.41 -14.23 -19.07
CA ASP A 632 11.50 -15.39 -19.05
C ASP A 632 11.14 -15.81 -20.48
N ILE A 633 10.75 -14.85 -21.32
CA ILE A 633 10.43 -15.11 -22.73
C ILE A 633 11.64 -15.67 -23.49
N HIS A 634 12.83 -15.11 -23.29
CA HIS A 634 14.05 -15.57 -23.97
C HIS A 634 14.49 -16.96 -23.50
N ILE A 635 14.35 -17.24 -22.20
CA ILE A 635 14.65 -18.57 -21.65
C ILE A 635 13.74 -19.62 -22.29
N LEU A 636 12.47 -19.29 -22.49
CA LEU A 636 11.48 -20.19 -23.09
C LEU A 636 11.62 -20.36 -24.61
N SER A 637 12.12 -19.34 -25.32
CA SER A 637 12.17 -19.33 -26.79
C SER A 637 13.43 -19.95 -27.39
N HIS A 638 14.58 -19.86 -26.71
CA HIS A 638 15.86 -20.32 -27.25
C HIS A 638 16.28 -21.72 -26.77
N LYS A 639 16.73 -22.56 -27.71
CA LYS A 639 17.17 -23.95 -27.42
C LYS A 639 18.41 -24.05 -26.51
N PHE A 640 19.25 -23.00 -26.49
CA PHE A 640 20.48 -22.95 -25.69
C PHE A 640 20.31 -22.26 -24.33
N SER A 641 19.11 -21.80 -24.00
CA SER A 641 18.83 -21.05 -22.76
C SER A 641 19.31 -21.74 -21.48
N PRO A 642 19.12 -23.06 -21.27
CA PRO A 642 19.59 -23.72 -20.05
C PRO A 642 21.12 -23.64 -19.86
N ALA A 643 21.88 -23.76 -20.96
CA ALA A 643 23.34 -23.66 -20.93
C ALA A 643 23.79 -22.22 -20.66
N LEU A 644 23.16 -21.25 -21.32
CA LEU A 644 23.44 -19.82 -21.12
C LEU A 644 23.16 -19.38 -19.67
N VAL A 645 22.08 -19.90 -19.09
CA VAL A 645 21.69 -19.63 -17.71
C VAL A 645 22.71 -20.21 -16.70
N ILE A 646 23.24 -21.41 -16.94
CA ILE A 646 24.31 -21.99 -16.12
C ILE A 646 25.59 -21.14 -16.22
N VAL A 647 25.98 -20.74 -17.44
CA VAL A 647 27.16 -19.90 -17.68
C VAL A 647 27.02 -18.53 -16.99
N ILE A 648 25.88 -17.86 -17.13
CA ILE A 648 25.62 -16.57 -16.46
C ILE A 648 25.61 -16.74 -14.95
N SER A 649 25.02 -17.82 -14.42
CA SER A 649 25.05 -18.10 -12.99
C SER A 649 26.49 -18.19 -12.50
N ILE A 650 27.32 -19.02 -13.14
CA ILE A 650 28.75 -19.18 -12.81
C ILE A 650 29.50 -17.85 -12.95
N LEU A 651 29.22 -17.04 -13.98
CA LEU A 651 29.82 -15.71 -14.13
C LEU A 651 29.46 -14.79 -12.95
N LEU A 652 28.18 -14.73 -12.55
CA LEU A 652 27.72 -13.93 -11.42
C LEU A 652 28.37 -14.37 -10.10
N ILE A 653 28.59 -15.68 -9.92
CA ILE A 653 29.36 -16.21 -8.79
C ILE A 653 30.78 -15.62 -8.79
N THR A 654 31.45 -15.60 -9.95
CA THR A 654 32.84 -15.14 -10.07
C THR A 654 33.02 -13.63 -9.97
N VAL A 655 32.00 -12.85 -10.33
CA VAL A 655 32.01 -11.38 -10.32
C VAL A 655 31.53 -10.81 -8.97
N TYR A 656 31.10 -11.67 -8.05
CA TYR A 656 30.56 -11.26 -6.74
C TYR A 656 31.60 -10.47 -5.89
N PRO A 657 31.21 -9.36 -5.23
CA PRO A 657 32.14 -8.52 -4.46
C PRO A 657 32.92 -9.27 -3.36
N SER A 658 34.18 -8.87 -3.17
CA SER A 658 35.05 -9.40 -2.11
C SER A 658 34.60 -8.93 -0.72
N ALA A 659 34.00 -9.83 0.07
CA ALA A 659 33.69 -9.59 1.49
C ALA A 659 34.86 -9.96 2.41
N ASP A 660 35.00 -9.26 3.54
CA ASP A 660 36.13 -9.41 4.48
C ASP A 660 36.03 -10.66 5.38
N ARG A 661 34.85 -11.28 5.48
CA ARG A 661 34.57 -12.50 6.29
C ARG A 661 33.65 -13.46 5.53
N TRP A 662 33.71 -14.76 5.87
CA TRP A 662 32.76 -15.75 5.36
C TRP A 662 31.43 -15.66 6.12
N THR A 663 30.31 -15.55 5.38
CA THR A 663 28.96 -15.48 5.95
C THR A 663 28.07 -16.58 5.34
N PRO A 664 27.07 -17.12 6.08
CA PRO A 664 26.25 -18.21 5.58
C PRO A 664 25.49 -17.86 4.29
N THR A 665 25.02 -16.61 4.17
CA THR A 665 24.29 -16.05 3.02
C THR A 665 25.10 -15.98 1.73
N ARG A 666 26.45 -15.87 1.79
CA ARG A 666 27.31 -15.81 0.58
C ARG A 666 27.20 -17.07 -0.28
N GLY A 667 26.90 -18.20 0.35
CA GLY A 667 26.61 -19.45 -0.33
C GLY A 667 25.15 -19.62 -0.77
N ASP A 668 24.24 -18.78 -0.26
CA ASP A 668 22.80 -18.84 -0.55
C ASP A 668 22.40 -17.83 -1.64
N THR A 669 23.16 -16.74 -1.81
CA THR A 669 23.01 -15.74 -2.88
C THR A 669 23.52 -16.18 -4.24
N THR A 670 24.29 -17.27 -4.28
CA THR A 670 24.93 -17.77 -5.51
C THR A 670 23.99 -18.60 -6.40
N LEU A 671 22.68 -18.50 -6.20
CA LEU A 671 21.77 -19.53 -6.69
C LEU A 671 20.32 -19.08 -6.94
N CYS A 672 19.86 -19.31 -8.19
CA CYS A 672 18.52 -19.78 -8.61
C CYS A 672 18.17 -19.32 -10.04
N LEU A 673 19.08 -19.54 -11.00
CA LEU A 673 18.71 -19.53 -12.41
C LEU A 673 18.88 -20.95 -12.94
N ALA A 674 17.90 -21.81 -12.75
CA ALA A 674 17.75 -23.03 -13.51
C ALA A 674 16.27 -23.13 -13.82
N VAL A 675 15.92 -22.75 -15.04
CA VAL A 675 14.53 -22.53 -15.43
C VAL A 675 14.30 -23.27 -16.73
N PHE A 676 13.32 -24.17 -16.72
CA PHE A 676 12.86 -24.92 -17.89
C PHE A 676 11.42 -24.54 -18.26
N PRO A 677 11.02 -24.72 -19.53
CA PRO A 677 9.74 -24.25 -20.02
C PRO A 677 8.53 -24.99 -19.46
N GLN A 678 7.48 -24.24 -19.15
CA GLN A 678 6.10 -24.73 -19.01
C GLN A 678 5.14 -23.72 -19.66
N PRO A 679 4.10 -24.19 -20.38
CA PRO A 679 3.16 -23.33 -21.10
C PRO A 679 2.08 -22.69 -20.19
N GLU A 680 1.46 -21.60 -20.68
CA GLU A 680 0.35 -20.80 -20.08
C GLU A 680 -0.90 -20.84 -20.99
N PRO A 681 -2.03 -20.13 -20.69
CA PRO A 681 -2.97 -20.15 -19.55
C PRO A 681 -4.43 -20.41 -20.10
N PRO A 682 -5.56 -20.14 -19.40
CA PRO A 682 -5.84 -19.74 -18.01
C PRO A 682 -6.72 -20.74 -17.21
N TYR A 683 -6.79 -20.59 -15.88
CA TYR A 683 -7.72 -21.32 -15.02
C TYR A 683 -8.45 -20.38 -14.04
N PRO A 684 -9.76 -20.57 -13.80
CA PRO A 684 -10.51 -19.83 -12.78
C PRO A 684 -10.07 -20.18 -11.35
N VAL A 685 -10.16 -19.22 -10.43
CA VAL A 685 -9.95 -19.43 -8.99
C VAL A 685 -11.12 -20.23 -8.42
N ILE A 686 -10.93 -21.54 -8.24
CA ILE A 686 -11.92 -22.41 -7.59
C ILE A 686 -11.53 -22.58 -6.12
N TRP A 687 -12.44 -22.25 -5.20
CA TRP A 687 -12.25 -22.54 -3.78
C TRP A 687 -12.10 -24.05 -3.56
N PRO A 688 -11.06 -24.52 -2.84
CA PRO A 688 -10.73 -25.94 -2.81
C PRO A 688 -11.79 -26.76 -2.07
N SER A 689 -12.35 -27.76 -2.76
CA SER A 689 -13.16 -28.81 -2.11
C SER A 689 -12.29 -29.61 -1.12
N HIS A 690 -12.89 -30.25 -0.11
CA HIS A 690 -12.14 -31.07 0.87
C HIS A 690 -11.24 -32.14 0.21
N ARG A 691 -11.65 -32.69 -0.94
CA ARG A 691 -10.83 -33.64 -1.72
C ARG A 691 -9.64 -32.97 -2.42
N LEU A 692 -9.83 -31.77 -2.96
CA LEU A 692 -8.74 -30.99 -3.56
C LEU A 692 -7.74 -30.54 -2.49
N LEU A 693 -8.23 -30.15 -1.32
CA LEU A 693 -7.39 -29.79 -0.16
C LEU A 693 -6.51 -30.96 0.28
N GLY A 694 -7.07 -32.18 0.33
CA GLY A 694 -6.32 -33.41 0.62
C GLY A 694 -5.25 -33.73 -0.43
N GLN A 695 -5.54 -33.50 -1.73
CA GLN A 695 -4.56 -33.68 -2.80
C GLN A 695 -3.43 -32.64 -2.74
N ILE A 696 -3.75 -31.37 -2.47
CA ILE A 696 -2.78 -30.29 -2.28
C ILE A 696 -1.85 -30.62 -1.11
N LEU A 697 -2.41 -31.03 0.03
CA LEU A 697 -1.64 -31.41 1.22
C LEU A 697 -0.72 -32.61 0.91
N LEU A 698 -1.24 -33.66 0.27
CA LEU A 698 -0.45 -34.84 -0.08
C LEU A 698 0.68 -34.53 -1.05
N ARG A 699 0.43 -33.75 -2.11
CA ARG A 699 1.45 -33.32 -3.08
C ARG A 699 2.54 -32.49 -2.41
N THR A 700 2.14 -31.58 -1.53
CA THR A 700 3.06 -30.70 -0.81
C THR A 700 3.93 -31.50 0.16
N VAL A 701 3.36 -32.41 0.96
CA VAL A 701 4.11 -33.26 1.90
C VAL A 701 5.08 -34.18 1.16
N LEU A 702 4.62 -34.90 0.13
CA LEU A 702 5.48 -35.78 -0.67
C LEU A 702 6.59 -35.01 -1.38
N GLY A 703 6.26 -33.84 -1.93
CA GLY A 703 7.23 -32.97 -2.57
C GLY A 703 8.28 -32.43 -1.59
N LEU A 704 7.88 -32.00 -0.39
CA LEU A 704 8.82 -31.57 0.66
C LEU A 704 9.72 -32.73 1.12
N CYS A 705 9.19 -33.94 1.31
CA CYS A 705 9.99 -35.12 1.61
C CYS A 705 11.03 -35.40 0.51
N ALA A 706 10.64 -35.28 -0.76
CA ALA A 706 11.54 -35.44 -1.89
C ALA A 706 12.61 -34.34 -1.95
N ILE A 707 12.26 -33.09 -1.63
CA ILE A 707 13.23 -31.98 -1.52
C ILE A 707 14.24 -32.24 -0.40
N VAL A 708 13.79 -32.67 0.78
CA VAL A 708 14.68 -32.98 1.92
C VAL A 708 15.61 -34.14 1.56
N ALA A 709 15.10 -35.21 0.95
CA ALA A 709 15.90 -36.32 0.47
C ALA A 709 16.91 -35.88 -0.60
N THR A 710 16.47 -35.10 -1.59
CA THR A 710 17.33 -34.54 -2.64
C THR A 710 18.42 -33.66 -2.04
N ARG A 711 18.08 -32.79 -1.07
CA ARG A 711 19.05 -31.94 -0.38
C ARG A 711 20.11 -32.77 0.34
N ALA A 712 19.70 -33.82 1.07
CA ALA A 712 20.61 -34.69 1.80
C ALA A 712 21.57 -35.45 0.86
N ILE A 713 21.04 -36.00 -0.24
CA ILE A 713 21.81 -36.73 -1.25
C ILE A 713 22.74 -35.77 -2.00
N ALA A 714 22.20 -34.71 -2.58
CA ALA A 714 22.94 -33.76 -3.40
C ALA A 714 24.02 -33.03 -2.58
N LYS A 715 23.76 -32.66 -1.33
CA LYS A 715 24.79 -32.11 -0.43
C LYS A 715 25.93 -33.10 -0.23
N SER A 716 25.61 -34.37 0.06
CA SER A 716 26.61 -35.40 0.34
C SER A 716 27.46 -35.72 -0.89
N VAL A 717 26.82 -35.85 -2.06
CA VAL A 717 27.46 -36.17 -3.35
C VAL A 717 28.27 -34.99 -3.86
N SER A 718 27.71 -33.78 -3.88
CA SER A 718 28.40 -32.59 -4.40
C SER A 718 29.63 -32.26 -3.56
N TYR A 719 29.52 -32.33 -2.23
CA TYR A 719 30.65 -32.10 -1.34
C TYR A 719 31.76 -33.14 -1.56
N ALA A 720 31.42 -34.43 -1.69
CA ALA A 720 32.39 -35.48 -1.97
C ALA A 720 33.07 -35.31 -3.34
N PHE A 721 32.29 -34.96 -4.36
CA PHE A 721 32.77 -34.75 -5.73
C PHE A 721 33.74 -33.57 -5.83
N ILE A 722 33.42 -32.43 -5.21
CA ILE A 722 34.28 -31.24 -5.25
C ILE A 722 35.55 -31.45 -4.43
N CYS A 723 35.46 -32.11 -3.26
CA CYS A 723 36.65 -32.51 -2.50
C CYS A 723 37.55 -33.46 -3.30
N ALA A 724 36.99 -34.37 -4.09
CA ALA A 724 37.73 -35.27 -4.96
C ALA A 724 38.43 -34.51 -6.11
N ILE A 725 37.75 -33.55 -6.75
CA ILE A 725 38.36 -32.69 -7.80
C ILE A 725 39.54 -31.88 -7.24
N LEU A 726 39.41 -31.39 -6.00
CA LEU A 726 40.45 -30.58 -5.34
C LEU A 726 41.54 -31.42 -4.66
N GLY A 727 41.45 -32.76 -4.70
CA GLY A 727 42.42 -33.66 -4.08
C GLY A 727 42.52 -33.54 -2.55
N LYS A 728 41.42 -33.18 -1.86
CA LYS A 728 41.39 -32.97 -0.40
C LYS A 728 40.45 -33.96 0.29
N SER A 729 40.81 -34.41 1.51
CA SER A 729 39.91 -35.25 2.30
C SER A 729 38.78 -34.42 2.94
N ARG A 730 37.62 -35.05 3.15
CA ARG A 730 36.42 -34.36 3.68
C ARG A 730 36.67 -33.77 5.07
N ASP A 731 37.42 -34.47 5.90
CA ASP A 731 37.68 -34.05 7.28
C ASP A 731 38.67 -32.87 7.35
N GLN A 732 39.66 -32.82 6.44
CA GLN A 732 40.59 -31.69 6.34
C GLN A 732 39.88 -30.37 5.96
N VAL A 733 38.89 -30.43 5.07
CA VAL A 733 38.12 -29.24 4.66
C VAL A 733 37.13 -28.82 5.76
N ARG A 734 36.58 -29.78 6.52
CA ARG A 734 35.59 -29.50 7.57
C ARG A 734 36.21 -28.89 8.84
N GLN A 735 37.44 -29.30 9.18
CA GLN A 735 38.19 -28.79 10.34
C GLN A 735 38.96 -27.50 10.05
N SER A 736 39.02 -27.09 8.78
CA SER A 736 39.65 -25.83 8.37
C SER A 736 38.95 -24.61 9.00
N PRO A 737 39.68 -23.61 9.51
CA PRO A 737 39.08 -22.41 10.10
C PRO A 737 38.29 -21.58 9.07
N ASP A 738 37.21 -20.92 9.53
CA ASP A 738 36.34 -20.04 8.72
C ASP A 738 37.01 -18.68 8.44
N THR A 739 38.21 -18.71 7.86
CA THR A 739 38.99 -17.51 7.52
C THR A 739 39.00 -17.27 6.01
N LEU A 740 39.04 -16.01 5.61
CA LEU A 740 39.02 -15.60 4.19
C LEU A 740 40.23 -16.12 3.39
N GLU A 741 41.33 -16.43 4.10
CA GLU A 741 42.56 -16.98 3.52
C GLU A 741 42.38 -18.41 3.01
N ASN A 742 41.40 -19.15 3.51
CA ASN A 742 41.20 -20.56 3.17
C ASN A 742 40.34 -20.73 1.89
N ARG A 743 40.90 -20.27 0.76
CA ARG A 743 40.25 -20.26 -0.57
C ARG A 743 39.65 -21.62 -0.95
N THR A 744 40.29 -22.71 -0.55
CA THR A 744 39.84 -24.09 -0.81
C THR A 744 38.49 -24.38 -0.15
N LYS A 745 38.30 -24.00 1.12
CA LYS A 745 37.03 -24.21 1.85
C LYS A 745 35.91 -23.38 1.24
N ILE A 746 36.20 -22.13 0.87
CA ILE A 746 35.23 -21.21 0.26
C ILE A 746 34.76 -21.76 -1.11
N LEU A 747 35.69 -22.23 -1.94
CA LEU A 747 35.36 -22.83 -3.23
C LEU A 747 34.50 -24.08 -3.06
N VAL A 748 34.88 -25.00 -2.18
CA VAL A 748 34.08 -26.20 -1.87
C VAL A 748 32.67 -25.80 -1.45
N ASP A 749 32.57 -24.86 -0.51
CA ASP A 749 31.29 -24.46 0.09
C ASP A 749 30.33 -23.82 -0.90
N LEU A 750 30.86 -22.98 -1.78
CA LEU A 750 30.08 -22.28 -2.77
C LEU A 750 29.62 -23.20 -3.92
N PHE A 751 30.51 -24.07 -4.42
CA PHE A 751 30.16 -25.01 -5.48
C PHE A 751 29.19 -26.10 -4.99
N TYR A 752 29.37 -26.67 -3.79
CA TYR A 752 28.45 -27.72 -3.34
C TYR A 752 27.05 -27.15 -3.09
N LYS A 753 26.95 -25.93 -2.55
CA LYS A 753 25.66 -25.25 -2.36
C LYS A 753 24.99 -25.01 -3.72
N TYR A 754 25.74 -24.50 -4.69
CA TYR A 754 25.24 -24.32 -6.07
C TYR A 754 24.64 -25.61 -6.64
N PHE A 755 25.41 -26.71 -6.63
CA PHE A 755 24.94 -28.00 -7.15
C PHE A 755 23.76 -28.57 -6.35
N THR A 756 23.79 -28.46 -5.02
CA THR A 756 22.73 -28.99 -4.15
C THR A 756 21.39 -28.36 -4.49
N TYR A 757 21.35 -27.04 -4.59
CA TYR A 757 20.08 -26.37 -4.85
C TYR A 757 19.73 -26.33 -6.35
N PHE A 758 20.69 -26.42 -7.27
CA PHE A 758 20.39 -26.71 -8.69
C PHE A 758 19.58 -28.00 -8.81
N TRP A 759 20.00 -29.06 -8.13
CA TRP A 759 19.27 -30.32 -8.08
C TRP A 759 17.91 -30.20 -7.39
N ILE A 760 17.79 -29.38 -6.33
CA ILE A 760 16.48 -29.09 -5.71
C ILE A 760 15.55 -28.39 -6.69
N GLY A 761 16.02 -27.36 -7.41
CA GLY A 761 15.24 -26.65 -8.43
C GLY A 761 14.82 -27.57 -9.57
N PHE A 762 15.76 -28.38 -10.08
CA PHE A 762 15.50 -29.38 -11.12
C PHE A 762 14.45 -30.41 -10.68
N ASN A 763 14.56 -30.94 -9.46
CA ASN A 763 13.58 -31.89 -8.91
C ASN A 763 12.20 -31.25 -8.74
N THR A 764 12.17 -30.03 -8.23
CA THR A 764 10.94 -29.26 -7.97
C THR A 764 10.17 -28.98 -9.26
N GLN A 765 10.85 -28.64 -10.35
CA GLN A 765 10.21 -28.25 -11.61
C GLN A 765 10.00 -29.42 -12.59
N TYR A 766 10.90 -30.39 -12.64
CA TYR A 766 10.90 -31.43 -13.68
C TYR A 766 10.49 -32.81 -13.17
N LEU A 767 11.10 -33.29 -12.09
CA LEU A 767 10.89 -34.68 -11.64
C LEU A 767 9.56 -34.85 -10.88
N LEU A 768 9.25 -33.96 -9.94
CA LEU A 768 8.07 -34.08 -9.08
C LEU A 768 6.73 -33.87 -9.80
N PRO A 769 6.56 -32.87 -10.69
CA PRO A 769 5.34 -32.73 -11.47
C PRO A 769 5.10 -33.91 -12.42
N ASN A 770 6.16 -34.48 -13.00
CA ASN A 770 6.07 -35.67 -13.85
C ASN A 770 5.84 -36.97 -13.05
N PHE A 771 6.36 -37.06 -11.82
CA PHE A 771 6.01 -38.14 -10.88
C PHE A 771 4.53 -38.11 -10.49
N SER A 772 3.92 -36.92 -10.40
CA SER A 772 2.47 -36.80 -10.15
C SER A 772 1.62 -37.28 -11.34
N LYS A 773 2.11 -37.11 -12.57
CA LYS A 773 1.50 -37.71 -13.77
C LYS A 773 1.68 -39.23 -13.79
N PHE A 774 2.85 -39.72 -13.35
CA PHE A 774 3.13 -41.15 -13.22
C PHE A 774 2.31 -41.80 -12.09
N SER A 775 2.12 -41.13 -10.95
CA SER A 775 1.29 -41.62 -9.86
C SER A 775 -0.20 -41.56 -10.19
N ALA A 776 -0.66 -40.57 -10.96
CA ALA A 776 -2.00 -40.54 -11.54
C ALA A 776 -2.20 -41.68 -12.57
N LEU A 777 -1.19 -41.97 -13.39
CA LEU A 777 -1.19 -43.10 -14.33
C LEU A 777 -1.21 -44.45 -13.58
N VAL A 778 -0.39 -44.62 -12.54
CA VAL A 778 -0.36 -45.81 -11.69
C VAL A 778 -1.67 -45.97 -10.90
N ALA A 779 -2.24 -44.88 -10.38
CA ALA A 779 -3.55 -44.90 -9.72
C ALA A 779 -4.68 -45.25 -10.70
N LEU A 780 -4.68 -44.69 -11.92
CA LEU A 780 -5.61 -45.07 -12.99
C LEU A 780 -5.44 -46.54 -13.39
N THR A 781 -4.20 -47.03 -13.48
CA THR A 781 -3.89 -48.43 -13.82
C THR A 781 -4.34 -49.37 -12.69
N PHE A 782 -4.16 -48.99 -11.42
CA PHE A 782 -4.68 -49.74 -10.27
C PHE A 782 -6.21 -49.72 -10.22
N THR A 783 -6.85 -48.59 -10.53
CA THR A 783 -8.31 -48.46 -10.56
C THR A 783 -8.91 -49.22 -11.74
N GLN A 784 -8.25 -49.26 -12.90
CA GLN A 784 -8.59 -50.13 -14.03
C GLN A 784 -8.40 -51.61 -13.70
N LYS A 785 -7.30 -51.99 -13.03
CA LYS A 785 -7.09 -53.37 -12.54
C LYS A 785 -8.14 -53.80 -11.52
N PHE A 786 -8.58 -52.89 -10.65
CA PHE A 786 -9.67 -53.15 -9.70
C PHE A 786 -11.03 -53.24 -10.42
N ARG A 787 -11.31 -52.43 -11.45
CA ARG A 787 -12.51 -52.56 -12.29
C ARG A 787 -12.51 -53.83 -13.14
N GLN A 788 -11.36 -54.25 -13.67
CA GLN A 788 -11.21 -55.53 -14.38
C GLN A 788 -11.39 -56.72 -13.43
N LYS A 789 -10.82 -56.67 -12.22
CA LYS A 789 -11.10 -57.68 -11.18
C LYS A 789 -12.57 -57.73 -10.80
N ARG A 790 -13.26 -56.58 -10.69
CA ARG A 790 -14.70 -56.55 -10.38
C ARG A 790 -15.57 -57.16 -11.49
N LYS A 791 -15.22 -56.94 -12.76
CA LYS A 791 -15.88 -57.61 -13.90
C LYS A 791 -15.58 -59.12 -13.99
N PHE A 792 -14.45 -59.58 -13.46
CA PHE A 792 -14.11 -61.01 -13.39
C PHE A 792 -14.81 -61.76 -12.24
N TYR A 793 -15.44 -61.04 -11.30
CA TYR A 793 -16.30 -61.58 -10.26
C TYR A 793 -17.80 -61.43 -10.59
N GLU A 794 -18.15 -60.76 -11.69
CA GLU A 794 -19.52 -60.57 -12.20
C GLU A 794 -19.81 -61.39 -13.48
N ILE A 795 -18.84 -62.15 -13.98
CA ILE A 795 -19.00 -63.27 -14.93
C ILE A 795 -18.76 -64.54 -14.13
#